data_AF-A0A927VJX0-F1
#
_entry.id   AF-A0A927VJX0-F1
#
_cell.length_a   1.000
_cell.length_b   1.000
_cell.length_c   1.000
_cell.angle_alpha   90.00
_cell.angle_beta   90.00
_cell.angle_gamma   90.00
#
_symmetry.space_group_name_H-M   'P 1'
#
loop_
_entity.id
_entity.type
_entity.pdbx_description
1 polymer ?
#
loop_
_entity_poly.entity_id
_entity_poly.type
_entity_poly.pdbx_seq_one_letter_code
_entity_poly.pdbx_strand_id
1 'polypeptide(L)'
;MKKISKMLALLLAAVMVFTLAACSGSGTPSTTAAPAATDATEAPADDTTEAPTEEEVETEAPREMNADTPLVVGYSPFSSKFSPFFSETAYDQDVYAMTQLSLLSSDRMGAIIYNGIEGETIEYNGTPYTYHGPADLVVTENEDGTVFYDFTLREDLVFSDGEPLTIDDVIFTMYVLCDPTYDGSSTLFAQPIEGMADYRTGIAKRITLIAEAGRDNTDFTFWTQEQQDAYWKMVDEAPAALAQEICDYCWENGYAPKEDVSAAAGAWGFSVPEGGTIEDFAAALVESYGDDIIGMIDTENAGSSVADFLPDYDAYEEWIEYGESAANITGIQKTGDYSMRIVATEVDATMVYQLGVSIAPLHYYGDVAQYDYDNNMFGFPKGDLSIVKAKTTEPLGAGKYKFIKFENGVVNFEANENYYEGVPKTKYINFREVQDTDKLNGVKTGTLDITDPSFSSDTVAAIIQANGNDDVTGPVITTNTVDNLGYGYIGINAHNVKVGEDPSSDASKNLRKAFATIFSVYRDVAIDSYYGERASVINYPISNTSWAAPQPTDDGYRLAFSTDVNGLDIYTSDMDADAKYAAAKAAALGFFEAAGYTVADGKVTAAPEGAKMEYEALIPGDGAGDHPSFMILTLAHDALAELGINLIVTDLTNSADLWTTLEADQGEIWCAAWGATVDPDMYQVYYSDVANGGANAGGSHYMYNIDDPDLDEMIMAARKSTDQTYRKTVYKACLDTIIDWACEIPVYQRQNAIVFSTERVNIDTVTPDITTFYGWMSEIENTVLNY
;
A
#
# COMPACT_ATOMS: atom_id res chain seq x y z
N MET A 1 27.99 8.13 -0.24
CA MET A 1 26.90 9.04 0.18
C MET A 1 25.83 9.24 -0.91
N LYS A 2 26.11 9.71 -2.13
CA LYS A 2 25.06 9.89 -3.18
C LYS A 2 24.44 8.62 -3.78
N LYS A 3 25.07 7.44 -3.65
CA LYS A 3 24.55 6.15 -4.16
C LYS A 3 23.61 5.44 -3.17
N ILE A 4 23.88 5.56 -1.86
CA ILE A 4 23.09 4.94 -0.78
C ILE A 4 21.69 5.56 -0.69
N SER A 5 21.55 6.86 -0.97
CA SER A 5 20.24 7.53 -0.98
C SER A 5 19.33 7.10 -2.14
N LYS A 6 19.88 6.57 -3.24
CA LYS A 6 19.08 6.09 -4.38
C LYS A 6 18.45 4.71 -4.10
N MET A 7 19.19 3.79 -3.49
CA MET A 7 18.63 2.47 -3.10
C MET A 7 17.56 2.59 -2.01
N LEU A 8 17.73 3.50 -1.05
CA LEU A 8 16.74 3.71 0.01
C LEU A 8 15.42 4.28 -0.52
N ALA A 9 15.49 5.19 -1.50
CA ALA A 9 14.31 5.76 -2.16
C ALA A 9 13.55 4.72 -3.03
N LEU A 10 14.28 3.85 -3.75
CA LEU A 10 13.71 2.74 -4.52
C LEU A 10 13.05 1.68 -3.63
N LEU A 11 13.64 1.36 -2.48
CA LEU A 11 13.04 0.41 -1.52
C LEU A 11 11.75 0.98 -0.88
N LEU A 12 11.73 2.27 -0.54
CA LEU A 12 10.54 2.95 -0.01
C LEU A 12 9.40 3.01 -1.03
N ALA A 13 9.70 3.20 -2.32
CA ALA A 13 8.71 3.19 -3.39
C ALA A 13 8.12 1.78 -3.65
N ALA A 14 8.96 0.73 -3.63
CA ALA A 14 8.54 -0.65 -3.89
C ALA A 14 7.65 -1.25 -2.77
N VAL A 15 7.90 -0.90 -1.50
CA VAL A 15 7.08 -1.37 -0.36
C VAL A 15 5.65 -0.80 -0.41
N MET A 16 5.43 0.35 -1.07
CA MET A 16 4.10 0.98 -1.17
C MET A 16 3.20 0.41 -2.27
N VAL A 17 3.72 -0.36 -3.23
CA VAL A 17 2.90 -0.97 -4.30
C VAL A 17 2.07 -2.16 -3.78
N PHE A 18 2.40 -2.70 -2.59
CA PHE A 18 1.76 -3.91 -2.05
C PHE A 18 0.38 -3.72 -1.38
N THR A 19 -0.18 -2.50 -1.32
CA THR A 19 -1.52 -2.28 -0.73
C THR A 19 -2.63 -1.84 -1.71
N LEU A 20 -2.37 -1.86 -3.02
CA LEU A 20 -3.39 -1.57 -4.03
C LEU A 20 -4.21 -2.84 -4.36
N ALA A 21 -5.12 -3.19 -3.47
CA ALA A 21 -6.18 -4.16 -3.76
C ALA A 21 -7.55 -3.47 -3.78
N ALA A 22 -8.36 -3.85 -4.78
CA ALA A 22 -9.76 -3.50 -5.00
C ALA A 22 -10.05 -2.18 -5.73
N CYS A 23 -9.72 -2.15 -7.03
CA CYS A 23 -10.61 -1.56 -8.03
C CYS A 23 -10.98 -2.51 -9.19
N SER A 24 -10.37 -3.70 -9.32
CA SER A 24 -10.85 -4.75 -10.22
C SER A 24 -10.84 -6.13 -9.56
N GLY A 25 -11.85 -6.94 -9.90
CA GLY A 25 -11.95 -8.33 -9.47
C GLY A 25 -10.77 -9.14 -9.98
N SER A 26 -10.20 -9.96 -9.11
CA SER A 26 -8.99 -10.76 -9.33
C SER A 26 -9.01 -11.62 -10.60
N GLY A 27 -7.93 -11.54 -11.37
CA GLY A 27 -7.48 -12.56 -12.32
C GLY A 27 -5.96 -12.57 -12.40
N THR A 28 -5.33 -13.70 -12.05
CA THR A 28 -3.88 -13.93 -12.12
C THR A 28 -3.34 -13.68 -13.54
N PRO A 29 -2.18 -13.00 -13.75
CA PRO A 29 -1.58 -12.90 -15.07
C PRO A 29 -0.88 -14.22 -15.42
N SER A 30 -1.46 -14.97 -16.36
CA SER A 30 -0.78 -16.08 -17.04
C SER A 30 0.05 -15.51 -18.20
N THR A 31 1.37 -15.66 -18.11
CA THR A 31 2.32 -15.42 -19.19
C THR A 31 2.06 -16.36 -20.37
N THR A 32 1.43 -15.86 -21.43
CA THR A 32 1.56 -16.44 -22.78
C THR A 32 1.31 -15.35 -23.82
N ALA A 33 2.36 -14.95 -24.51
CA ALA A 33 2.30 -14.14 -25.71
C ALA A 33 1.59 -14.91 -26.85
N ALA A 34 0.68 -14.25 -27.56
CA ALA A 34 0.12 -14.72 -28.82
C ALA A 34 0.55 -13.78 -29.95
N PRO A 35 1.00 -14.28 -31.12
CA PRO A 35 1.12 -13.46 -32.32
C PRO A 35 -0.14 -13.52 -33.19
N ALA A 36 -0.33 -12.45 -33.97
CA ALA A 36 -1.52 -12.13 -34.76
C ALA A 36 -1.72 -12.94 -36.06
N ALA A 37 -2.96 -12.88 -36.52
CA ALA A 37 -3.65 -13.59 -37.60
C ALA A 37 -3.01 -13.67 -39.01
N THR A 38 -3.30 -14.79 -39.71
CA THR A 38 -3.46 -14.82 -41.18
C THR A 38 -4.58 -15.78 -41.63
N ASP A 39 -5.49 -15.22 -42.43
CA ASP A 39 -6.39 -15.73 -43.48
C ASP A 39 -7.01 -17.15 -43.48
N ALA A 40 -8.27 -17.14 -43.92
CA ALA A 40 -9.25 -18.22 -43.93
C ALA A 40 -8.96 -19.40 -44.88
N THR A 41 -9.36 -20.61 -44.47
CA THR A 41 -9.90 -21.67 -45.37
C THR A 41 -10.80 -22.65 -44.59
N GLU A 42 -11.83 -23.17 -45.27
CA GLU A 42 -12.96 -23.98 -44.77
C GLU A 42 -12.58 -25.35 -44.16
N ALA A 43 -13.20 -25.68 -43.01
CA ALA A 43 -13.82 -26.93 -42.52
C ALA A 43 -13.23 -28.32 -42.91
N PRO A 44 -13.19 -29.31 -41.98
CA PRO A 44 -14.42 -29.93 -41.48
C PRO A 44 -14.46 -30.19 -39.96
N ALA A 45 -15.69 -30.27 -39.46
CA ALA A 45 -16.03 -30.71 -38.12
C ALA A 45 -15.52 -32.14 -37.86
N ASP A 46 -14.88 -32.33 -36.70
CA ASP A 46 -14.92 -33.60 -35.99
C ASP A 46 -15.24 -33.33 -34.52
N ASP A 47 -16.21 -34.10 -34.06
CA ASP A 47 -17.00 -33.96 -32.86
C ASP A 47 -16.34 -34.82 -31.77
N THR A 48 -15.80 -34.21 -30.72
CA THR A 48 -15.55 -34.82 -29.38
C THR A 48 -14.81 -33.82 -28.47
N THR A 49 -15.56 -32.92 -27.86
CA THR A 49 -15.19 -32.35 -26.56
C THR A 49 -16.24 -32.81 -25.57
N GLU A 50 -15.85 -33.72 -24.68
CA GLU A 50 -16.62 -33.98 -23.46
C GLU A 50 -16.75 -32.65 -22.71
N ALA A 51 -17.99 -32.30 -22.39
CA ALA A 51 -18.28 -31.21 -21.48
C ALA A 51 -17.51 -31.42 -20.16
N PRO A 52 -16.97 -30.37 -19.53
CA PRO A 52 -16.47 -30.50 -18.17
C PRO A 52 -17.64 -30.96 -17.32
N THR A 53 -17.50 -32.11 -16.67
CA THR A 53 -18.39 -32.52 -15.59
C THR A 53 -18.35 -31.43 -14.54
N GLU A 54 -19.49 -30.79 -14.29
CA GLU A 54 -19.75 -30.04 -13.07
C GLU A 54 -19.29 -30.91 -11.89
N GLU A 55 -18.23 -30.51 -11.20
CA GLU A 55 -17.98 -31.04 -9.86
C GLU A 55 -19.17 -30.63 -9.01
N GLU A 56 -19.95 -31.62 -8.56
CA GLU A 56 -20.97 -31.41 -7.54
C GLU A 56 -20.28 -30.78 -6.32
N VAL A 57 -20.59 -29.51 -6.06
CA VAL A 57 -20.32 -28.90 -4.75
C VAL A 57 -21.08 -29.76 -3.75
N GLU A 58 -20.38 -30.62 -3.00
CA GLU A 58 -20.94 -31.29 -1.84
C GLU A 58 -21.47 -30.18 -0.92
N THR A 59 -22.80 -30.10 -0.83
CA THR A 59 -23.46 -29.23 0.13
C THR A 59 -23.16 -29.79 1.52
N GLU A 60 -22.10 -29.30 2.17
CA GLU A 60 -21.86 -29.57 3.58
C GLU A 60 -23.16 -29.25 4.33
N ALA A 61 -23.71 -30.24 5.04
CA ALA A 61 -24.92 -30.04 5.83
C ALA A 61 -24.67 -28.93 6.88
N PRO A 62 -25.68 -28.13 7.26
CA PRO A 62 -25.54 -27.12 8.30
C PRO A 62 -24.92 -27.72 9.57
N ARG A 63 -23.90 -27.05 10.12
CA ARG A 63 -23.20 -27.53 11.33
C ARG A 63 -24.17 -27.53 12.51
N GLU A 64 -24.23 -28.62 13.28
CA GLU A 64 -24.91 -28.61 14.58
C GLU A 64 -24.13 -27.70 15.56
N MET A 65 -24.81 -26.70 16.13
CA MET A 65 -24.19 -25.69 16.99
C MET A 65 -24.09 -26.20 18.44
N ASN A 66 -22.88 -26.14 19.02
CA ASN A 66 -22.61 -26.43 20.43
C ASN A 66 -21.38 -25.63 20.90
N ALA A 67 -21.05 -25.72 22.19
CA ALA A 67 -19.97 -24.93 22.80
C ALA A 67 -18.56 -25.13 22.19
N ASP A 68 -18.32 -26.25 21.50
CA ASP A 68 -17.07 -26.53 20.78
C ASP A 68 -17.17 -26.26 19.26
N THR A 69 -18.31 -25.76 18.77
CA THR A 69 -18.45 -25.35 17.35
C THR A 69 -17.61 -24.09 17.10
N PRO A 70 -16.72 -24.09 16.09
CA PRO A 70 -15.92 -22.92 15.77
C PRO A 70 -16.76 -21.82 15.13
N LEU A 71 -16.45 -20.56 15.46
CA LEU A 71 -16.84 -19.41 14.64
C LEU A 71 -16.00 -19.43 13.37
N VAL A 72 -16.64 -19.38 12.19
CA VAL A 72 -15.94 -19.49 10.91
C VAL A 72 -15.98 -18.18 10.14
N VAL A 73 -14.80 -17.64 9.85
CA VAL A 73 -14.61 -16.37 9.15
C VAL A 73 -14.08 -16.67 7.74
N GLY A 74 -14.75 -16.15 6.72
CA GLY A 74 -14.35 -16.31 5.33
C GLY A 74 -13.42 -15.19 4.88
N TYR A 75 -12.24 -15.56 4.40
CA TYR A 75 -11.20 -14.67 3.90
C TYR A 75 -10.80 -15.03 2.47
N SER A 76 -10.17 -14.10 1.76
CA SER A 76 -9.48 -14.44 0.51
C SER A 76 -8.21 -15.27 0.81
N PRO A 77 -7.54 -15.87 -0.20
CA PRO A 77 -6.38 -16.73 0.01
C PRO A 77 -5.24 -16.08 0.81
N PHE A 78 -4.58 -16.87 1.66
CA PHE A 78 -3.43 -16.46 2.48
C PHE A 78 -2.11 -16.66 1.73
N SER A 79 -1.09 -15.85 2.04
CA SER A 79 0.29 -16.14 1.59
C SER A 79 0.98 -17.20 2.47
N SER A 80 0.34 -17.56 3.59
CA SER A 80 0.88 -18.41 4.66
C SER A 80 2.00 -17.78 5.48
N LYS A 81 2.23 -16.47 5.35
CA LYS A 81 3.24 -15.73 6.12
C LYS A 81 2.63 -15.06 7.33
N PHE A 82 2.31 -15.86 8.34
CA PHE A 82 1.60 -15.44 9.55
C PHE A 82 2.50 -14.86 10.66
N SER A 83 3.69 -14.33 10.35
CA SER A 83 4.58 -13.74 11.35
C SER A 83 4.33 -12.23 11.50
N PRO A 84 4.43 -11.68 12.74
CA PRO A 84 4.33 -10.24 12.96
C PRO A 84 5.46 -9.43 12.30
N PHE A 85 6.49 -10.09 11.77
CA PHE A 85 7.63 -9.43 11.12
C PHE A 85 7.56 -9.44 9.59
N PHE A 86 6.96 -10.47 8.98
CA PHE A 86 7.12 -10.78 7.55
C PHE A 86 5.80 -11.16 6.83
N SER A 87 4.66 -10.75 7.37
CA SER A 87 3.36 -10.91 6.69
C SER A 87 3.30 -10.15 5.37
N GLU A 88 2.65 -10.72 4.36
CA GLU A 88 2.55 -10.11 3.03
C GLU A 88 1.15 -9.58 2.69
N THR A 89 0.09 -10.18 3.25
CA THR A 89 -1.29 -9.74 3.00
C THR A 89 -1.95 -9.25 4.28
N ALA A 90 -2.98 -8.40 4.14
CA ALA A 90 -3.82 -7.98 5.27
C ALA A 90 -4.46 -9.18 6.00
N TYR A 91 -4.76 -10.26 5.28
CA TYR A 91 -5.34 -11.47 5.86
C TYR A 91 -4.30 -12.29 6.65
N ASP A 92 -3.03 -12.27 6.25
CA ASP A 92 -1.95 -12.81 7.08
C ASP A 92 -1.74 -11.96 8.34
N GLN A 93 -1.95 -10.64 8.23
CA GLN A 93 -1.88 -9.73 9.39
C GLN A 93 -3.00 -10.02 10.40
N ASP A 94 -4.23 -10.23 9.93
CA ASP A 94 -5.35 -10.63 10.78
C ASP A 94 -5.04 -11.94 11.53
N VAL A 95 -4.34 -12.89 10.91
CA VAL A 95 -3.93 -14.13 11.57
C VAL A 95 -2.98 -13.88 12.74
N TYR A 96 -1.90 -13.11 12.56
CA TYR A 96 -1.01 -12.85 13.70
C TYR A 96 -1.64 -11.90 14.71
N ALA A 97 -2.51 -10.96 14.30
CA ALA A 97 -3.20 -10.05 15.19
C ALA A 97 -4.11 -10.78 16.20
N MET A 98 -4.60 -11.97 15.86
CA MET A 98 -5.29 -12.86 16.80
C MET A 98 -4.36 -13.42 17.89
N THR A 99 -3.08 -13.56 17.58
CA THR A 99 -2.07 -14.18 18.45
C THR A 99 -1.17 -13.20 19.19
N GLN A 100 -1.03 -11.97 18.71
CA GLN A 100 -0.11 -10.97 19.27
C GLN A 100 -0.84 -9.92 20.11
N LEU A 101 -0.09 -9.27 21.01
CA LEU A 101 -0.47 -8.00 21.60
C LEU A 101 0.26 -6.88 20.85
N SER A 102 -0.41 -5.75 20.63
CA SER A 102 0.25 -4.52 20.16
C SER A 102 0.67 -3.67 21.35
N LEU A 103 1.91 -3.16 21.37
CA LEU A 103 2.42 -2.32 22.47
C LEU A 103 1.54 -1.10 22.74
N LEU A 104 0.98 -0.52 21.68
CA LEU A 104 -0.01 0.56 21.72
C LEU A 104 -1.22 0.18 20.86
N SER A 105 -2.40 0.59 21.30
CA SER A 105 -3.64 0.49 20.56
C SER A 105 -4.19 1.88 20.23
N SER A 106 -5.19 1.94 19.36
CA SER A 106 -5.91 3.16 19.03
C SER A 106 -7.39 3.06 19.37
N ASP A 107 -8.03 4.22 19.54
CA ASP A 107 -9.47 4.32 19.70
C ASP A 107 -10.24 4.20 18.36
N ARG A 108 -11.55 4.42 18.42
CA ARG A 108 -12.47 4.41 17.25
C ARG A 108 -12.19 5.53 16.23
N MET A 109 -11.35 6.50 16.57
CA MET A 109 -10.95 7.62 15.72
C MET A 109 -9.47 7.51 15.28
N GLY A 110 -8.78 6.43 15.65
CA GLY A 110 -7.36 6.25 15.37
C GLY A 110 -6.43 7.07 16.28
N ALA A 111 -6.91 7.65 17.37
CA ALA A 111 -6.05 8.29 18.36
C ALA A 111 -5.37 7.22 19.23
N ILE A 112 -4.09 7.42 19.55
CA ILE A 112 -3.33 6.50 20.42
C ILE A 112 -3.90 6.52 21.83
N ILE A 113 -4.06 5.32 22.42
CA ILE A 113 -4.37 5.15 23.84
C ILE A 113 -3.07 5.28 24.64
N TYR A 114 -2.98 6.31 25.50
CA TYR A 114 -1.76 6.58 26.28
C TYR A 114 -1.78 5.87 27.63
N ASN A 115 -2.96 5.57 28.18
CA ASN A 115 -3.12 4.97 29.50
C ASN A 115 -3.80 3.60 29.40
N GLY A 116 -3.15 2.65 28.72
CA GLY A 116 -3.73 1.34 28.42
C GLY A 116 -3.88 0.42 29.64
N ILE A 117 -3.06 0.56 30.68
CA ILE A 117 -3.03 -0.39 31.80
C ILE A 117 -4.33 -0.31 32.63
N GLU A 118 -4.62 0.86 33.19
CA GLU A 118 -5.88 1.11 33.91
C GLU A 118 -7.05 1.39 32.97
N GLY A 119 -6.74 1.71 31.71
CA GLY A 119 -7.66 2.01 30.64
C GLY A 119 -7.96 3.50 30.46
N GLU A 120 -8.23 3.89 29.22
CA GLU A 120 -8.56 5.27 28.84
C GLU A 120 -9.99 5.34 28.32
N THR A 121 -10.82 6.26 28.85
CA THR A 121 -12.20 6.43 28.40
C THR A 121 -12.32 7.59 27.41
N ILE A 122 -12.73 7.29 26.18
CA ILE A 122 -12.92 8.26 25.11
C ILE A 122 -14.36 8.18 24.60
N GLU A 123 -14.98 9.33 24.36
CA GLU A 123 -16.34 9.41 23.82
C GLU A 123 -16.30 9.28 22.29
N TYR A 124 -17.11 8.38 21.75
CA TYR A 124 -17.36 8.26 20.31
C TYR A 124 -18.88 8.25 20.07
N ASN A 125 -19.36 9.11 19.18
CA ASN A 125 -20.80 9.25 18.87
C ASN A 125 -21.73 9.40 20.11
N GLY A 126 -21.26 10.08 21.16
CA GLY A 126 -22.02 10.28 22.40
C GLY A 126 -22.01 9.08 23.35
N THR A 127 -21.27 8.02 23.03
CA THR A 127 -21.07 6.83 23.88
C THR A 127 -19.63 6.81 24.41
N PRO A 128 -19.43 6.70 25.74
CA PRO A 128 -18.10 6.52 26.31
C PRO A 128 -17.63 5.06 26.15
N TYR A 129 -16.43 4.88 25.62
CA TYR A 129 -15.75 3.60 25.51
C TYR A 129 -14.46 3.61 26.31
N THR A 130 -14.17 2.53 27.05
CA THR A 130 -12.91 2.36 27.77
C THR A 130 -12.02 1.38 27.02
N TYR A 131 -10.80 1.82 26.70
CA TYR A 131 -9.81 1.06 25.97
C TYR A 131 -8.70 0.62 26.91
N HIS A 132 -8.37 -0.67 26.89
CA HIS A 132 -7.27 -1.25 27.65
C HIS A 132 -6.17 -1.75 26.71
N GLY A 133 -4.95 -1.90 27.24
CA GLY A 133 -3.79 -2.32 26.48
C GLY A 133 -2.65 -2.81 27.37
N PRO A 134 -1.53 -3.25 26.77
CA PRO A 134 -0.42 -3.82 27.52
C PRO A 134 0.45 -2.78 28.22
N ALA A 135 0.44 -1.52 27.77
CA ALA A 135 1.35 -0.49 28.28
C ALA A 135 0.70 0.89 28.42
N ASP A 136 1.31 1.72 29.27
CA ASP A 136 1.13 3.17 29.30
C ASP A 136 2.31 3.84 28.59
N LEU A 137 2.06 4.99 27.96
CA LEU A 137 3.05 5.83 27.28
C LEU A 137 3.00 7.27 27.81
N VAL A 138 4.16 7.78 28.22
CA VAL A 138 4.35 9.21 28.50
C VAL A 138 5.28 9.81 27.45
N VAL A 139 4.81 10.85 26.76
CA VAL A 139 5.60 11.59 25.76
C VAL A 139 6.09 12.91 26.37
N THR A 140 7.40 13.17 26.30
CA THR A 140 8.02 14.40 26.80
C THR A 140 8.85 15.08 25.73
N GLU A 141 8.42 16.25 25.25
CA GLU A 141 9.22 17.14 24.40
C GLU A 141 10.22 17.93 25.26
N ASN A 142 11.52 17.80 24.98
CA ASN A 142 12.59 18.45 25.74
C ASN A 142 12.99 19.81 25.13
N GLU A 143 13.61 20.67 25.94
CA GLU A 143 14.05 22.01 25.51
C GLU A 143 15.11 21.99 24.39
N ASP A 144 15.85 20.89 24.23
CA ASP A 144 16.87 20.72 23.19
C ASP A 144 16.31 20.17 21.88
N GLY A 145 15.00 19.93 21.80
CA GLY A 145 14.31 19.41 20.61
C GLY A 145 14.18 17.88 20.57
N THR A 146 14.83 17.15 21.48
CA THR A 146 14.63 15.70 21.61
C THR A 146 13.27 15.37 22.21
N VAL A 147 12.76 14.16 21.94
CA VAL A 147 11.49 13.68 22.50
C VAL A 147 11.72 12.35 23.20
N PHE A 148 11.21 12.21 24.43
CA PHE A 148 11.22 10.94 25.15
C PHE A 148 9.85 10.28 25.05
N TYR A 149 9.84 8.99 24.72
CA TYR A 149 8.68 8.11 24.78
C TYR A 149 8.95 7.07 25.87
N ASP A 150 8.40 7.31 27.06
CA ASP A 150 8.57 6.45 28.23
C ASP A 150 7.42 5.43 28.29
N PHE A 151 7.76 4.16 28.09
CA PHE A 151 6.82 3.05 28.16
C PHE A 151 6.87 2.38 29.53
N THR A 152 5.70 2.09 30.08
CA THR A 152 5.52 1.20 31.23
C THR A 152 4.62 0.05 30.80
N LEU A 153 5.12 -1.17 30.87
CA LEU A 153 4.39 -2.39 30.58
C LEU A 153 3.72 -2.90 31.87
N ARG A 154 2.52 -3.47 31.76
CA ARG A 154 1.90 -4.18 32.88
C ARG A 154 2.65 -5.47 33.22
N GLU A 155 2.67 -5.86 34.50
CA GLU A 155 3.53 -6.93 35.02
C GLU A 155 2.92 -8.35 34.95
N ASP A 156 1.63 -8.47 34.58
CA ASP A 156 0.86 -9.71 34.61
C ASP A 156 0.65 -10.34 33.23
N LEU A 157 1.34 -9.87 32.19
CA LEU A 157 1.26 -10.45 30.85
C LEU A 157 2.02 -11.77 30.76
N VAL A 158 1.40 -12.73 30.07
CA VAL A 158 1.95 -14.06 29.83
C VAL A 158 1.66 -14.46 28.39
N PHE A 159 2.65 -15.04 27.72
CA PHE A 159 2.46 -15.63 26.40
C PHE A 159 1.54 -16.86 26.47
N SER A 160 1.03 -17.27 25.30
CA SER A 160 0.15 -18.44 25.19
C SER A 160 0.79 -19.77 25.61
N ASP A 161 2.12 -19.84 25.66
CA ASP A 161 2.87 -21.00 26.16
C ASP A 161 3.18 -20.94 27.67
N GLY A 162 2.80 -19.85 28.34
CA GLY A 162 2.95 -19.66 29.78
C GLY A 162 4.21 -18.92 30.21
N GLU A 163 5.09 -18.52 29.29
CA GLU A 163 6.26 -17.70 29.62
C GLU A 163 5.84 -16.24 29.91
N PRO A 164 6.41 -15.58 30.94
CA PRO A 164 6.12 -14.18 31.22
C PRO A 164 6.56 -13.27 30.07
N LEU A 165 5.76 -12.26 29.75
CA LEU A 165 6.11 -11.21 28.80
C LEU A 165 6.74 -10.04 29.55
N THR A 166 7.89 -9.57 29.08
CA THR A 166 8.66 -8.48 29.71
C THR A 166 9.04 -7.41 28.70
N ILE A 167 9.73 -6.35 29.16
CA ILE A 167 10.22 -5.33 28.23
C ILE A 167 11.30 -5.85 27.28
N ASP A 168 11.94 -6.97 27.61
CA ASP A 168 13.00 -7.56 26.78
C ASP A 168 12.44 -8.10 25.46
N ASP A 169 11.18 -8.56 25.45
CA ASP A 169 10.45 -9.00 24.25
C ASP A 169 10.13 -7.81 23.32
N VAL A 170 9.78 -6.66 23.91
CA VAL A 170 9.55 -5.41 23.17
C VAL A 170 10.85 -4.92 22.54
N ILE A 171 11.94 -4.90 23.30
CA ILE A 171 13.27 -4.51 22.80
C ILE A 171 13.73 -5.46 21.70
N PHE A 172 13.63 -6.78 21.90
CA PHE A 172 13.92 -7.80 20.88
C PHE A 172 13.17 -7.49 19.58
N THR A 173 11.84 -7.28 19.68
CA THR A 173 11.00 -6.97 18.52
C THR A 173 11.49 -5.71 17.80
N MET A 174 11.75 -4.62 18.52
CA MET A 174 12.25 -3.39 17.91
C MET A 174 13.60 -3.61 17.21
N TYR A 175 14.51 -4.38 17.80
CA TYR A 175 15.79 -4.69 17.16
C TYR A 175 15.63 -5.53 15.90
N VAL A 176 14.69 -6.48 15.84
CA VAL A 176 14.37 -7.22 14.60
C VAL A 176 13.90 -6.25 13.51
N LEU A 177 12.93 -5.38 13.83
CA LEU A 177 12.38 -4.40 12.87
C LEU A 177 13.40 -3.33 12.45
N CYS A 178 14.41 -3.09 13.29
CA CYS A 178 15.47 -2.11 13.05
C CYS A 178 16.74 -2.74 12.49
N ASP A 179 16.79 -4.07 12.34
CA ASP A 179 17.95 -4.76 11.80
C ASP A 179 18.21 -4.33 10.35
N PRO A 180 19.45 -4.01 9.97
CA PRO A 180 19.78 -3.55 8.61
C PRO A 180 19.34 -4.49 7.47
N THR A 181 19.09 -5.76 7.77
CA THR A 181 18.69 -6.79 6.80
C THR A 181 17.18 -7.09 6.81
N TYR A 182 16.44 -6.38 7.66
CA TYR A 182 14.98 -6.44 7.69
C TYR A 182 14.38 -6.00 6.34
N ASP A 183 13.58 -6.89 5.76
CA ASP A 183 12.94 -6.78 4.45
C ASP A 183 11.41 -6.94 4.54
N GLY A 184 10.83 -6.81 5.73
CA GLY A 184 9.38 -6.78 5.93
C GLY A 184 8.79 -5.38 5.76
N SER A 185 7.49 -5.23 6.04
CA SER A 185 6.72 -4.02 5.76
C SER A 185 6.88 -2.87 6.77
N SER A 186 7.45 -3.14 7.96
CA SER A 186 7.62 -2.09 8.98
C SER A 186 8.63 -1.02 8.53
N THR A 187 8.38 0.22 8.91
CA THR A 187 9.29 1.36 8.65
C THR A 187 9.84 1.98 9.93
N LEU A 188 9.82 1.25 11.06
CA LEU A 188 10.36 1.71 12.34
C LEU A 188 11.82 2.19 12.23
N PHE A 189 12.61 1.54 11.38
CA PHE A 189 14.01 1.90 11.13
C PHE A 189 14.20 3.29 10.52
N ALA A 190 13.16 3.89 9.95
CA ALA A 190 13.21 5.23 9.36
C ALA A 190 12.89 6.34 10.37
N GLN A 191 12.53 6.00 11.61
CA GLN A 191 12.18 6.96 12.64
C GLN A 191 13.43 7.66 13.21
N PRO A 192 13.32 8.91 13.69
CA PRO A 192 14.46 9.71 14.13
C PRO A 192 15.00 9.30 15.52
N ILE A 193 15.15 8.01 15.77
CA ILE A 193 15.64 7.45 17.05
C ILE A 193 17.16 7.61 17.13
N GLU A 194 17.65 8.07 18.28
CA GLU A 194 19.08 8.26 18.52
C GLU A 194 19.87 6.96 18.27
N GLY A 195 20.95 7.03 17.48
CA GLY A 195 21.79 5.87 17.14
C GLY A 195 21.22 4.94 16.06
N MET A 196 20.00 5.16 15.55
CA MET A 196 19.38 4.31 14.51
C MET A 196 20.20 4.25 13.22
N ALA A 197 20.58 5.41 12.69
CA ALA A 197 21.36 5.50 11.46
C ALA A 197 22.71 4.80 11.61
N ASP A 198 23.42 5.04 12.72
CA ASP A 198 24.73 4.42 12.99
C ASP A 198 24.61 2.90 13.14
N TYR A 199 23.54 2.40 13.79
CA TYR A 199 23.27 0.97 13.91
C TYR A 199 23.05 0.31 12.55
N ARG A 200 22.36 0.97 11.62
CA ARG A 200 22.08 0.38 10.30
C ARG A 200 23.20 0.56 9.27
N THR A 201 24.25 1.32 9.60
CA THR A 201 25.43 1.46 8.74
C THR A 201 26.44 0.34 8.94
N GLY A 202 27.37 0.18 7.99
CA GLY A 202 28.47 -0.77 8.12
C GLY A 202 28.06 -2.23 7.92
N ILE A 203 27.06 -2.49 7.08
CA ILE A 203 26.68 -3.84 6.67
C ILE A 203 26.21 -3.85 5.22
N ALA A 204 26.60 -4.86 4.45
CA ALA A 204 26.21 -5.02 3.05
C ALA A 204 26.32 -6.50 2.65
N LYS A 205 25.59 -6.91 1.60
CA LYS A 205 25.79 -8.23 1.01
C LYS A 205 27.23 -8.37 0.51
N ARG A 206 27.82 -9.56 0.68
CA ARG A 206 29.18 -9.86 0.20
C ARG A 206 29.36 -9.50 -1.27
N ILE A 207 28.36 -9.76 -2.11
CA ILE A 207 28.38 -9.41 -3.53
C ILE A 207 28.61 -7.90 -3.77
N THR A 208 27.97 -7.05 -2.97
CA THR A 208 28.12 -5.59 -3.02
C THR A 208 29.54 -5.19 -2.62
N LEU A 209 30.09 -5.80 -1.56
CA LEU A 209 31.44 -5.49 -1.11
C LEU A 209 32.52 -5.89 -2.12
N ILE A 210 32.37 -7.04 -2.78
CA ILE A 210 33.30 -7.47 -3.84
C ILE A 210 33.26 -6.49 -5.02
N ALA A 211 32.05 -6.07 -5.43
CA ALA A 211 31.87 -5.09 -6.49
C ALA A 211 32.54 -3.74 -6.16
N GLU A 212 32.30 -3.22 -4.95
CA GLU A 212 32.85 -1.93 -4.48
C GLU A 212 34.36 -1.96 -4.28
N ALA A 213 34.92 -3.10 -3.85
CA ALA A 213 36.36 -3.26 -3.67
C ALA A 213 37.12 -3.27 -5.02
N GLY A 214 36.44 -3.66 -6.09
CA GLY A 214 37.00 -3.68 -7.44
C GLY A 214 37.90 -4.87 -7.73
N ARG A 215 38.20 -5.07 -9.03
CA ARG A 215 38.98 -6.22 -9.56
C ARG A 215 40.37 -6.35 -8.94
N ASP A 216 41.01 -5.23 -8.66
CA ASP A 216 42.39 -5.16 -8.16
C ASP A 216 42.46 -5.33 -6.63
N ASN A 217 41.34 -5.60 -5.95
CA ASN A 217 41.32 -5.79 -4.51
C ASN A 217 42.21 -6.98 -4.09
N THR A 218 42.99 -6.76 -3.02
CA THR A 218 43.84 -7.78 -2.40
C THR A 218 43.49 -8.01 -0.93
N ASP A 219 42.45 -7.36 -0.41
CA ASP A 219 41.95 -7.56 0.95
C ASP A 219 40.85 -8.63 0.95
N PHE A 220 41.19 -9.80 1.47
CA PHE A 220 40.31 -10.98 1.54
C PHE A 220 39.78 -11.20 2.94
N THR A 221 39.64 -10.13 3.73
CA THR A 221 39.13 -10.20 5.09
C THR A 221 37.71 -10.78 5.14
N PHE A 222 36.87 -10.43 4.17
CA PHE A 222 35.46 -10.80 4.16
C PHE A 222 35.10 -11.89 3.15
N TRP A 223 35.92 -12.15 2.12
CA TRP A 223 35.70 -13.17 1.09
C TRP A 223 37.01 -13.79 0.62
N THR A 224 36.94 -14.96 0.00
CA THR A 224 38.15 -15.62 -0.53
C THR A 224 38.53 -15.06 -1.91
N GLN A 225 39.79 -15.27 -2.30
CA GLN A 225 40.22 -14.92 -3.64
C GLN A 225 39.42 -15.69 -4.70
N GLU A 226 39.10 -16.96 -4.47
CA GLU A 226 38.28 -17.74 -5.39
C GLU A 226 36.89 -17.13 -5.57
N GLN A 227 36.29 -16.58 -4.51
CA GLN A 227 35.00 -15.90 -4.59
C GLN A 227 35.09 -14.61 -5.42
N GLN A 228 36.11 -13.79 -5.19
CA GLN A 228 36.32 -12.58 -5.99
C GLN A 228 36.55 -12.91 -7.48
N ASP A 229 37.38 -13.92 -7.76
CA ASP A 229 37.68 -14.35 -9.13
C ASP A 229 36.42 -14.90 -9.83
N ALA A 230 35.58 -15.66 -9.12
CA ALA A 230 34.31 -16.16 -9.65
C ALA A 230 33.29 -15.06 -9.92
N TYR A 231 33.15 -14.08 -9.02
CA TYR A 231 32.30 -12.90 -9.25
C TYR A 231 32.74 -12.12 -10.50
N TRP A 232 34.02 -11.79 -10.64
CA TRP A 232 34.49 -11.03 -11.80
C TRP A 232 34.42 -11.84 -13.10
N LYS A 233 34.58 -13.16 -13.02
CA LYS A 233 34.33 -14.05 -14.16
C LYS A 233 32.86 -14.02 -14.59
N MET A 234 31.93 -14.08 -13.64
CA MET A 234 30.49 -13.91 -13.92
C MET A 234 30.23 -12.56 -14.59
N VAL A 235 30.77 -11.46 -14.04
CA VAL A 235 30.65 -10.11 -14.62
C VAL A 235 31.17 -10.05 -16.07
N ASP A 236 32.25 -10.77 -16.37
CA ASP A 236 32.85 -10.82 -17.71
C ASP A 236 32.07 -11.70 -18.71
N GLU A 237 31.52 -12.83 -18.25
CA GLU A 237 30.95 -13.86 -19.12
C GLU A 237 29.42 -13.76 -19.26
N ALA A 238 28.72 -13.24 -18.24
CA ALA A 238 27.26 -13.20 -18.20
C ALA A 238 26.62 -12.41 -19.36
N PRO A 239 27.11 -11.23 -19.79
CA PRO A 239 26.47 -10.49 -20.87
C PRO A 239 26.34 -11.28 -22.18
N ALA A 240 27.41 -12.01 -22.56
CA ALA A 240 27.42 -12.81 -23.77
C ALA A 240 26.54 -14.06 -23.63
N ALA A 241 26.54 -14.70 -22.46
CA ALA A 241 25.71 -15.86 -22.19
C ALA A 241 24.21 -15.49 -22.16
N LEU A 242 23.86 -14.37 -21.56
CA LEU A 242 22.51 -13.82 -21.51
C LEU A 242 22.00 -13.42 -22.90
N ALA A 243 22.81 -12.70 -23.69
CA ALA A 243 22.49 -12.38 -25.07
C ALA A 243 22.24 -13.64 -25.92
N GLN A 244 23.03 -14.69 -25.70
CA GLN A 244 22.85 -15.98 -26.37
C GLN A 244 21.55 -16.68 -25.95
N GLU A 245 21.25 -16.71 -24.65
CA GLU A 245 20.01 -17.26 -24.10
C GLU A 245 18.77 -16.58 -24.70
N ILE A 246 18.76 -15.24 -24.73
CA ILE A 246 17.69 -14.46 -25.34
C ILE A 246 17.54 -14.80 -26.83
N CYS A 247 18.66 -14.88 -27.57
CA CYS A 247 18.63 -15.25 -28.98
C CYS A 247 18.05 -16.65 -29.19
N ASP A 248 18.49 -17.63 -28.41
CA ASP A 248 17.98 -19.00 -28.48
C ASP A 248 16.48 -19.04 -28.17
N TYR A 249 16.03 -18.34 -27.13
CA TYR A 249 14.62 -18.20 -26.80
C TYR A 249 13.81 -17.59 -27.96
N CYS A 250 14.29 -16.49 -28.55
CA CYS A 250 13.65 -15.85 -29.69
C CYS A 250 13.58 -16.75 -30.92
N TRP A 251 14.61 -17.55 -31.19
CA TRP A 251 14.65 -18.47 -32.31
C TRP A 251 13.72 -19.68 -32.11
N GLU A 252 13.69 -20.24 -30.90
CA GLU A 252 12.86 -21.38 -30.56
C GLU A 252 11.36 -21.05 -30.56
N ASN A 253 11.00 -19.84 -30.12
CA ASN A 253 9.62 -19.37 -30.09
C ASN A 253 9.18 -18.64 -31.37
N GLY A 254 10.07 -18.50 -32.36
CA GLY A 254 9.76 -17.90 -33.66
C GLY A 254 9.62 -16.38 -33.65
N TYR A 255 10.13 -15.70 -32.63
CA TYR A 255 10.20 -14.23 -32.56
C TYR A 255 11.28 -13.67 -33.50
N ALA A 256 12.30 -14.46 -33.82
CA ALA A 256 13.33 -14.12 -34.79
C ALA A 256 13.73 -15.33 -35.66
N PRO A 257 14.20 -15.13 -36.91
CA PRO A 257 14.79 -16.20 -37.70
C PRO A 257 16.01 -16.79 -36.99
N LYS A 258 16.16 -18.13 -37.05
CA LYS A 258 17.31 -18.82 -36.46
C LYS A 258 18.65 -18.25 -36.96
N GLU A 259 19.58 -18.03 -36.02
CA GLU A 259 20.91 -17.42 -36.24
C GLU A 259 20.89 -15.92 -36.62
N ASP A 260 19.73 -15.26 -36.61
CA ASP A 260 19.61 -13.81 -36.79
C ASP A 260 19.57 -13.10 -35.43
N VAL A 261 20.74 -12.64 -34.97
CA VAL A 261 20.92 -11.96 -33.68
C VAL A 261 20.32 -10.54 -33.71
N SER A 262 20.41 -9.82 -34.83
CA SER A 262 19.83 -8.48 -34.94
C SER A 262 18.31 -8.51 -34.79
N ALA A 263 17.66 -9.50 -35.39
CA ALA A 263 16.22 -9.69 -35.24
C ALA A 263 15.83 -10.12 -33.82
N ALA A 264 16.62 -10.98 -33.16
CA ALA A 264 16.37 -11.40 -31.79
C ALA A 264 16.55 -10.25 -30.79
N ALA A 265 17.65 -9.50 -30.88
CA ALA A 265 17.88 -8.31 -30.06
C ALA A 265 16.76 -7.29 -30.24
N GLY A 266 16.33 -7.05 -31.49
CA GLY A 266 15.20 -6.17 -31.80
C GLY A 266 13.87 -6.63 -31.22
N ALA A 267 13.61 -7.95 -31.23
CA ALA A 267 12.42 -8.53 -30.59
C ALA A 267 12.45 -8.38 -29.06
N TRP A 268 13.65 -8.27 -28.48
CA TRP A 268 13.89 -8.04 -27.05
C TRP A 268 14.10 -6.56 -26.69
N GLY A 269 13.86 -5.63 -27.62
CA GLY A 269 13.92 -4.19 -27.35
C GLY A 269 15.29 -3.52 -27.51
N PHE A 270 16.31 -4.24 -27.99
CA PHE A 270 17.66 -3.73 -28.19
C PHE A 270 17.97 -3.45 -29.67
N SER A 271 18.88 -2.50 -29.92
CA SER A 271 19.34 -2.19 -31.27
C SER A 271 20.80 -2.58 -31.46
N VAL A 272 21.05 -3.46 -32.42
CA VAL A 272 22.40 -3.86 -32.85
C VAL A 272 22.53 -3.68 -34.37
N PRO A 273 23.76 -3.57 -34.92
CA PRO A 273 23.97 -3.46 -36.36
C PRO A 273 23.33 -4.61 -37.15
N GLU A 274 23.00 -4.39 -38.43
CA GLU A 274 22.47 -5.43 -39.33
C GLU A 274 23.49 -6.58 -39.49
N GLY A 275 23.07 -7.81 -39.17
CA GLY A 275 23.95 -8.98 -39.11
C GLY A 275 24.91 -8.96 -37.91
N GLY A 276 24.54 -8.27 -36.84
CA GLY A 276 25.30 -8.18 -35.59
C GLY A 276 25.53 -9.54 -34.95
N THR A 277 26.53 -9.62 -34.08
CA THR A 277 26.89 -10.86 -33.38
C THR A 277 26.35 -10.86 -31.95
N ILE A 278 26.49 -12.00 -31.25
CA ILE A 278 26.18 -12.10 -29.82
C ILE A 278 26.98 -11.08 -29.01
N GLU A 279 28.22 -10.79 -29.40
CA GLU A 279 29.05 -9.77 -28.77
C GLU A 279 28.51 -8.35 -29.00
N ASP A 280 27.93 -8.06 -30.16
CA ASP A 280 27.27 -6.78 -30.41
C ASP A 280 26.03 -6.62 -29.51
N PHE A 281 25.28 -7.70 -29.30
CA PHE A 281 24.11 -7.69 -28.41
C PHE A 281 24.53 -7.62 -26.93
N ALA A 282 25.54 -8.37 -26.52
CA ALA A 282 26.13 -8.26 -25.19
C ALA A 282 26.65 -6.84 -24.90
N ALA A 283 27.26 -6.18 -25.88
CA ALA A 283 27.70 -4.79 -25.75
C ALA A 283 26.52 -3.82 -25.59
N ALA A 284 25.41 -4.04 -26.32
CA ALA A 284 24.20 -3.25 -26.16
C ALA A 284 23.54 -3.44 -24.77
N LEU A 285 23.53 -4.67 -24.26
CA LEU A 285 23.09 -4.95 -22.88
C LEU A 285 23.97 -4.19 -21.86
N VAL A 286 25.29 -4.30 -21.96
CA VAL A 286 26.21 -3.58 -21.06
C VAL A 286 26.09 -2.06 -21.21
N GLU A 287 25.82 -1.53 -22.40
CA GLU A 287 25.58 -0.09 -22.60
C GLU A 287 24.32 0.39 -21.89
N SER A 288 23.24 -0.41 -21.91
CA SER A 288 21.98 -0.09 -21.22
C SER A 288 22.10 -0.12 -19.69
N TYR A 289 22.85 -1.09 -19.14
CA TYR A 289 22.91 -1.34 -17.70
C TYR A 289 24.18 -0.81 -17.00
N GLY A 290 25.24 -0.50 -17.75
CA GLY A 290 26.52 -0.03 -17.21
C GLY A 290 27.21 -1.09 -16.34
N ASP A 291 27.61 -0.71 -15.12
CA ASP A 291 28.29 -1.60 -14.17
C ASP A 291 27.33 -2.56 -13.43
N ASP A 292 26.01 -2.43 -13.63
CA ASP A 292 24.99 -3.24 -12.94
C ASP A 292 24.68 -4.54 -13.69
N ILE A 293 25.68 -5.44 -13.74
CA ILE A 293 25.53 -6.73 -14.42
C ILE A 293 24.53 -7.65 -13.72
N ILE A 294 24.32 -7.51 -12.41
CA ILE A 294 23.33 -8.29 -11.67
C ILE A 294 21.92 -7.86 -12.06
N GLY A 295 21.63 -6.55 -12.01
CA GLY A 295 20.34 -6.02 -12.45
C GLY A 295 20.02 -6.34 -13.91
N MET A 296 21.05 -6.35 -14.77
CA MET A 296 20.91 -6.80 -16.17
C MET A 296 20.43 -8.26 -16.28
N ILE A 297 21.03 -9.19 -15.54
CA ILE A 297 20.62 -10.61 -15.55
C ILE A 297 19.18 -10.73 -15.02
N ASP A 298 18.88 -10.13 -13.87
CA ASP A 298 17.55 -10.22 -13.25
C ASP A 298 16.45 -9.63 -14.14
N THR A 299 16.77 -8.64 -14.97
CA THR A 299 15.78 -7.96 -15.83
C THR A 299 15.62 -8.63 -17.20
N GLU A 300 16.71 -9.03 -17.85
CA GLU A 300 16.70 -9.40 -19.26
C GLU A 300 16.67 -10.92 -19.51
N ASN A 301 16.72 -11.74 -18.46
CA ASN A 301 16.77 -13.20 -18.60
C ASN A 301 15.58 -13.78 -19.37
N ALA A 302 15.84 -14.92 -20.03
CA ALA A 302 14.83 -15.73 -20.69
C ALA A 302 14.66 -17.09 -19.97
N GLY A 303 14.82 -17.08 -18.64
CA GLY A 303 14.67 -18.24 -17.76
C GLY A 303 15.84 -18.55 -16.83
N SER A 304 17.02 -17.93 -17.01
CA SER A 304 18.15 -18.02 -16.08
C SER A 304 18.07 -17.01 -14.92
N SER A 305 18.86 -17.27 -13.87
CA SER A 305 19.01 -16.41 -12.70
C SER A 305 20.50 -16.11 -12.44
N VAL A 306 20.81 -15.11 -11.61
CA VAL A 306 22.20 -14.80 -11.21
C VAL A 306 22.89 -16.03 -10.60
N ALA A 307 22.15 -16.89 -9.89
CA ALA A 307 22.65 -18.12 -9.30
C ALA A 307 23.16 -19.14 -10.34
N ASP A 308 22.68 -19.08 -11.59
CA ASP A 308 23.14 -19.96 -12.67
C ASP A 308 24.53 -19.57 -13.18
N PHE A 309 24.92 -18.31 -13.02
CA PHE A 309 26.21 -17.76 -13.48
C PHE A 309 27.26 -17.67 -12.35
N LEU A 310 26.82 -17.64 -11.08
CA LEU A 310 27.71 -17.51 -9.92
C LEU A 310 27.71 -18.77 -9.05
N PRO A 311 28.80 -19.55 -9.03
CA PRO A 311 28.93 -20.71 -8.13
C PRO A 311 28.82 -20.30 -6.66
N ASP A 312 28.09 -21.10 -5.87
CA ASP A 312 27.85 -20.87 -4.44
C ASP A 312 27.18 -19.51 -4.15
N TYR A 313 26.22 -19.10 -4.99
CA TYR A 313 25.52 -17.81 -4.93
C TYR A 313 25.04 -17.42 -3.51
N ASP A 314 24.49 -18.37 -2.74
CA ASP A 314 24.03 -18.13 -1.37
C ASP A 314 25.12 -17.49 -0.46
N ALA A 315 26.39 -17.84 -0.67
CA ALA A 315 27.50 -17.25 0.09
C ALA A 315 27.73 -15.77 -0.26
N TYR A 316 27.35 -15.33 -1.46
CA TYR A 316 27.44 -13.93 -1.90
C TYR A 316 26.27 -13.08 -1.42
N GLU A 317 25.16 -13.71 -1.07
CA GLU A 317 23.99 -13.06 -0.48
C GLU A 317 24.10 -12.85 1.04
N GLU A 318 25.13 -13.41 1.67
CA GLU A 318 25.42 -13.21 3.08
C GLU A 318 25.68 -11.72 3.39
N TRP A 319 25.01 -11.22 4.43
CA TRP A 319 25.22 -9.88 4.96
C TRP A 319 26.47 -9.83 5.84
N ILE A 320 27.39 -8.95 5.49
CA ILE A 320 28.70 -8.83 6.13
C ILE A 320 28.80 -7.48 6.82
N GLU A 321 29.11 -7.50 8.12
CA GLU A 321 29.47 -6.29 8.87
C GLU A 321 30.89 -5.83 8.46
N TYR A 322 31.02 -4.54 8.12
CA TYR A 322 32.26 -3.93 7.68
C TYR A 322 32.37 -2.48 8.22
N GLY A 323 33.61 -2.00 8.38
CA GLY A 323 33.86 -0.63 8.83
C GLY A 323 33.42 -0.37 10.28
N GLU A 324 32.97 0.86 10.57
CA GLU A 324 32.37 1.21 11.85
C GLU A 324 30.86 0.97 11.77
N SER A 325 30.35 0.08 12.63
CA SER A 325 28.93 -0.20 12.79
C SER A 325 28.58 -0.14 14.27
N ALA A 326 27.53 0.60 14.64
CA ALA A 326 27.17 0.70 16.05
C ALA A 326 26.59 -0.64 16.53
N ALA A 327 27.00 -1.07 17.73
CA ALA A 327 26.53 -2.33 18.32
C ALA A 327 25.08 -2.24 18.81
N ASN A 328 24.55 -1.03 19.03
CA ASN A 328 23.21 -0.79 19.55
C ASN A 328 22.60 0.50 18.98
N ILE A 329 21.30 0.68 19.25
CA ILE A 329 20.55 1.92 19.03
C ILE A 329 20.47 2.65 20.37
N THR A 330 21.24 3.71 20.56
CA THR A 330 21.39 4.41 21.86
C THR A 330 20.10 5.02 22.38
N GLY A 331 19.15 5.29 21.48
CA GLY A 331 17.82 5.78 21.80
C GLY A 331 16.90 4.72 22.39
N ILE A 332 17.16 3.42 22.24
CA ILE A 332 16.36 2.34 22.83
C ILE A 332 16.95 1.94 24.18
N GLN A 333 16.33 2.44 25.25
CA GLN A 333 16.88 2.41 26.60
C GLN A 333 16.04 1.54 27.52
N LYS A 334 16.58 0.40 27.98
CA LYS A 334 15.93 -0.38 29.06
C LYS A 334 16.06 0.39 30.37
N THR A 335 14.94 0.68 31.03
CA THR A 335 14.91 1.44 32.30
C THR A 335 14.47 0.59 33.49
N GLY A 336 13.94 -0.61 33.24
CA GLY A 336 13.57 -1.61 34.24
C GLY A 336 13.11 -2.91 33.56
N ASP A 337 12.63 -3.89 34.33
CA ASP A 337 12.16 -5.18 33.78
C ASP A 337 10.85 -5.03 32.95
N TYR A 338 10.08 -3.98 33.22
CA TYR A 338 8.79 -3.67 32.59
C TYR A 338 8.72 -2.21 32.10
N SER A 339 9.86 -1.57 31.85
CA SER A 339 9.89 -0.17 31.42
C SER A 339 11.07 0.11 30.51
N MET A 340 10.83 0.94 29.50
CA MET A 340 11.87 1.42 28.59
C MET A 340 11.61 2.88 28.20
N ARG A 341 12.62 3.50 27.63
CA ARG A 341 12.55 4.82 27.01
C ARG A 341 13.02 4.72 25.57
N ILE A 342 12.31 5.39 24.68
CA ILE A 342 12.80 5.72 23.34
C ILE A 342 13.17 7.20 23.30
N VAL A 343 14.38 7.50 22.84
CA VAL A 343 14.85 8.87 22.62
C VAL A 343 14.84 9.18 21.12
N ALA A 344 13.94 10.07 20.73
CA ALA A 344 13.92 10.66 19.39
C ALA A 344 14.76 11.93 19.37
N THR A 345 15.48 12.13 18.27
CA THR A 345 16.37 13.28 18.03
C THR A 345 15.61 14.55 17.65
N GLU A 346 14.37 14.42 17.16
CA GLU A 346 13.46 15.51 16.87
C GLU A 346 11.99 15.07 17.02
N VAL A 347 11.07 16.05 17.04
CA VAL A 347 9.63 15.79 16.97
C VAL A 347 9.26 15.29 15.58
N ASP A 348 8.65 14.10 15.53
CA ASP A 348 7.93 13.60 14.36
C ASP A 348 6.57 13.05 14.81
N ALA A 349 5.50 13.71 14.37
CA ALA A 349 4.14 13.38 14.77
C ALA A 349 3.68 11.99 14.29
N THR A 350 4.31 11.43 13.26
CA THR A 350 4.00 10.10 12.75
C THR A 350 4.64 8.99 13.59
N MET A 351 5.69 9.33 14.35
CA MET A 351 6.51 8.35 15.06
C MET A 351 5.70 7.54 16.07
N VAL A 352 4.76 8.16 16.79
CA VAL A 352 3.98 7.45 17.82
C VAL A 352 3.20 6.26 17.25
N TYR A 353 2.74 6.33 16.01
CA TYR A 353 2.05 5.25 15.31
C TYR A 353 2.99 4.11 14.93
N GLN A 354 4.27 4.39 14.72
CA GLN A 354 5.30 3.39 14.43
C GLN A 354 5.78 2.65 15.69
N LEU A 355 5.52 3.22 16.89
CA LEU A 355 5.90 2.60 18.17
C LEU A 355 4.89 1.55 18.65
N GLY A 356 3.71 1.44 18.04
CA GLY A 356 2.72 0.40 18.29
C GLY A 356 3.12 -0.97 17.72
N VAL A 357 4.34 -1.42 18.01
CA VAL A 357 4.86 -2.71 17.51
C VAL A 357 4.13 -3.89 18.15
N SER A 358 3.98 -5.00 17.41
CA SER A 358 3.56 -6.27 18.00
C SER A 358 4.61 -6.76 18.98
N ILE A 359 4.22 -7.29 20.14
CA ILE A 359 5.17 -7.81 21.13
C ILE A 359 5.44 -9.28 20.84
N ALA A 360 6.57 -9.57 20.20
CA ALA A 360 6.95 -10.94 19.84
C ALA A 360 7.85 -11.59 20.93
N PRO A 361 7.56 -12.83 21.33
CA PRO A 361 8.33 -13.55 22.34
C PRO A 361 9.78 -13.83 21.89
N LEU A 362 10.74 -13.25 22.62
CA LEU A 362 12.17 -13.44 22.39
C LEU A 362 12.55 -14.93 22.43
N HIS A 363 11.96 -15.70 23.36
CA HIS A 363 12.29 -17.12 23.52
C HIS A 363 11.80 -18.02 22.39
N TYR A 364 10.88 -17.53 21.55
CA TYR A 364 10.32 -18.29 20.43
C TYR A 364 10.88 -17.84 19.08
N TYR A 365 10.93 -16.52 18.84
CA TYR A 365 11.40 -15.94 17.58
C TYR A 365 12.91 -15.69 17.56
N GLY A 366 13.53 -15.53 18.73
CA GLY A 366 14.96 -15.29 18.90
C GLY A 366 15.66 -16.42 19.64
N ASP A 367 16.81 -16.09 20.23
CA ASP A 367 17.62 -16.97 21.06
C ASP A 367 17.97 -16.25 22.37
N VAL A 368 17.45 -16.76 23.49
CA VAL A 368 17.71 -16.21 24.83
C VAL A 368 19.21 -16.25 25.18
N ALA A 369 19.98 -17.21 24.67
CA ALA A 369 21.42 -17.25 24.88
C ALA A 369 22.16 -16.10 24.15
N GLN A 370 21.49 -15.47 23.19
CA GLN A 370 21.96 -14.32 22.44
C GLN A 370 21.29 -13.02 22.91
N TYR A 371 20.68 -13.02 24.09
CA TYR A 371 20.10 -11.82 24.70
C TYR A 371 20.82 -11.45 25.98
N ASP A 372 21.42 -10.26 25.96
CA ASP A 372 22.04 -9.58 27.09
C ASP A 372 22.12 -8.09 26.75
N TYR A 373 21.12 -7.34 27.21
CA TYR A 373 20.99 -5.91 26.93
C TYR A 373 22.26 -5.12 27.29
N ASP A 374 22.88 -5.41 28.45
CA ASP A 374 24.06 -4.70 28.95
C ASP A 374 25.31 -4.97 28.09
N ASN A 375 25.31 -6.06 27.31
CA ASN A 375 26.39 -6.46 26.42
C ASN A 375 26.05 -6.28 24.92
N ASN A 376 24.99 -5.52 24.59
CA ASN A 376 24.54 -5.25 23.21
C ASN A 376 24.15 -6.52 22.44
N MET A 377 23.51 -7.44 23.11
CA MET A 377 23.02 -8.69 22.52
C MET A 377 21.49 -8.69 22.59
N PHE A 378 20.82 -8.75 21.44
CA PHE A 378 19.37 -8.50 21.34
C PHE A 378 18.58 -9.70 20.82
N GLY A 379 19.06 -10.92 21.05
CA GLY A 379 18.35 -12.17 20.76
C GLY A 379 18.69 -12.82 19.42
N PHE A 380 19.53 -12.19 18.60
CA PHE A 380 19.99 -12.71 17.32
C PHE A 380 21.30 -12.00 16.92
N PRO A 381 22.13 -12.59 16.02
CA PRO A 381 23.27 -11.88 15.44
C PRO A 381 22.77 -10.78 14.52
N LYS A 382 23.23 -9.54 14.73
CA LYS A 382 22.93 -8.42 13.84
C LYS A 382 23.21 -8.78 12.39
N GLY A 383 22.26 -8.51 11.52
CA GLY A 383 22.31 -8.87 10.10
C GLY A 383 21.92 -10.31 9.77
N ASP A 384 21.51 -11.10 10.76
CA ASP A 384 21.04 -12.47 10.58
C ASP A 384 19.68 -12.67 11.25
N LEU A 385 18.62 -12.43 10.47
CA LEU A 385 17.24 -12.70 10.86
C LEU A 385 16.78 -14.12 10.50
N SER A 386 17.68 -15.05 10.17
CA SER A 386 17.29 -16.41 9.72
C SER A 386 16.44 -17.16 10.74
N ILE A 387 16.76 -17.03 12.03
CA ILE A 387 15.99 -17.67 13.11
C ILE A 387 14.57 -17.09 13.25
N VAL A 388 14.41 -15.79 13.00
CA VAL A 388 13.11 -15.11 13.00
C VAL A 388 12.30 -15.53 11.78
N LYS A 389 12.93 -15.54 10.59
CA LYS A 389 12.31 -15.95 9.33
C LYS A 389 11.86 -17.42 9.35
N ALA A 390 12.56 -18.28 10.08
CA ALA A 390 12.18 -19.68 10.26
C ALA A 390 10.82 -19.86 10.98
N LYS A 391 10.28 -18.82 11.63
CA LYS A 391 8.99 -18.83 12.35
C LYS A 391 7.86 -18.15 11.59
N THR A 392 8.03 -17.93 10.28
CA THR A 392 7.09 -17.16 9.46
C THR A 392 5.69 -17.78 9.36
N THR A 393 5.56 -19.10 9.51
CA THR A 393 4.29 -19.82 9.27
C THR A 393 3.53 -20.19 10.55
N GLU A 394 4.12 -20.04 11.73
CA GLU A 394 3.57 -20.50 13.01
C GLU A 394 3.67 -19.38 14.06
N PRO A 395 2.66 -18.48 14.16
CA PRO A 395 2.73 -17.39 15.11
C PRO A 395 2.53 -17.86 16.55
N LEU A 396 3.28 -17.26 17.47
CA LEU A 396 3.13 -17.43 18.91
C LEU A 396 3.17 -16.07 19.60
N GLY A 397 2.21 -15.78 20.47
CA GLY A 397 2.15 -14.52 21.20
C GLY A 397 1.23 -14.56 22.41
N ALA A 398 0.89 -13.38 22.93
CA ALA A 398 0.07 -13.18 24.14
C ALA A 398 -1.35 -12.66 23.83
N GLY A 399 -1.76 -12.73 22.57
CA GLY A 399 -3.05 -12.26 22.07
C GLY A 399 -4.24 -13.12 22.51
N LYS A 400 -5.41 -12.78 21.97
CA LYS A 400 -6.71 -13.36 22.35
C LYS A 400 -6.78 -14.86 22.06
N TYR A 401 -6.14 -15.32 20.99
CA TYR A 401 -6.22 -16.70 20.52
C TYR A 401 -4.83 -17.27 20.25
N LYS A 402 -4.72 -18.59 20.38
CA LYS A 402 -3.53 -19.38 20.05
C LYS A 402 -3.69 -19.93 18.64
N PHE A 403 -2.67 -19.77 17.80
CA PHE A 403 -2.62 -20.48 16.53
C PHE A 403 -2.45 -21.99 16.78
N ILE A 404 -3.22 -22.81 16.08
CA ILE A 404 -3.13 -24.27 16.17
C ILE A 404 -2.46 -24.85 14.93
N LYS A 405 -2.96 -24.51 13.73
CA LYS A 405 -2.45 -25.02 12.45
C LYS A 405 -3.09 -24.30 11.26
N PHE A 406 -2.42 -24.36 10.12
CA PHE A 406 -2.96 -24.05 8.80
C PHE A 406 -2.97 -25.30 7.92
N GLU A 407 -4.16 -25.76 7.50
CA GLU A 407 -4.31 -26.90 6.61
C GLU A 407 -5.52 -26.72 5.70
N ASN A 408 -5.41 -27.13 4.43
CA ASN A 408 -6.50 -27.08 3.45
C ASN A 408 -7.20 -25.70 3.37
N GLY A 409 -6.43 -24.61 3.38
CA GLY A 409 -6.96 -23.24 3.33
C GLY A 409 -7.68 -22.81 4.61
N VAL A 410 -7.45 -23.46 5.76
CA VAL A 410 -8.08 -23.09 7.04
C VAL A 410 -7.04 -22.90 8.13
N VAL A 411 -6.96 -21.68 8.69
CA VAL A 411 -6.23 -21.39 9.93
C VAL A 411 -7.15 -21.68 11.11
N ASN A 412 -6.67 -22.49 12.05
CA ASN A 412 -7.43 -22.89 13.23
C ASN A 412 -6.85 -22.22 14.47
N PHE A 413 -7.72 -21.68 15.31
CA PHE A 413 -7.38 -21.02 16.55
C PHE A 413 -8.13 -21.63 17.74
N GLU A 414 -7.48 -21.60 18.92
CA GLU A 414 -8.11 -21.91 20.20
C GLU A 414 -7.97 -20.72 21.15
N ALA A 415 -9.00 -20.45 21.95
CA ALA A 415 -8.99 -19.38 22.95
C ALA A 415 -7.74 -19.45 23.83
N ASN A 416 -7.07 -18.32 24.02
CA ASN A 416 -5.91 -18.23 24.91
C ASN A 416 -6.39 -18.08 26.36
N GLU A 417 -6.18 -19.11 27.17
CA GLU A 417 -6.49 -19.11 28.60
C GLU A 417 -5.68 -18.07 29.40
N ASN A 418 -4.57 -17.59 28.85
CA ASN A 418 -3.69 -16.60 29.47
C ASN A 418 -3.98 -15.15 29.03
N TYR A 419 -5.00 -14.90 28.19
CA TYR A 419 -5.30 -13.54 27.73
C TYR A 419 -5.68 -12.63 28.91
N TYR A 420 -5.07 -11.45 28.98
CA TYR A 420 -5.07 -10.61 30.19
C TYR A 420 -6.45 -10.02 30.54
N GLU A 421 -7.35 -9.89 29.56
CA GLU A 421 -8.75 -9.45 29.79
C GLU A 421 -9.71 -10.61 30.10
N GLY A 422 -9.17 -11.83 30.17
CA GLY A 422 -9.91 -13.05 30.44
C GLY A 422 -10.07 -13.94 29.21
N VAL A 423 -10.34 -15.21 29.44
CA VAL A 423 -10.44 -16.22 28.37
C VAL A 423 -11.56 -15.83 27.39
N PRO A 424 -11.29 -15.81 26.06
CA PRO A 424 -12.31 -15.58 25.05
C PRO A 424 -13.54 -16.48 25.22
N LYS A 425 -14.72 -15.94 24.97
CA LYS A 425 -15.98 -16.66 25.16
C LYS A 425 -16.21 -17.74 24.11
N THR A 426 -15.82 -17.48 22.86
CA THR A 426 -15.84 -18.47 21.79
C THR A 426 -14.54 -19.27 21.81
N LYS A 427 -14.64 -20.59 22.02
CA LYS A 427 -13.48 -21.44 22.24
C LYS A 427 -12.62 -21.66 21.00
N TYR A 428 -13.23 -21.84 19.83
CA TYR A 428 -12.53 -22.10 18.57
C TYR A 428 -12.94 -21.08 17.51
N ILE A 429 -11.96 -20.59 16.76
CA ILE A 429 -12.17 -19.73 15.59
C ILE A 429 -11.42 -20.34 14.41
N ASN A 430 -12.05 -20.33 13.25
CA ASN A 430 -11.42 -20.75 12.00
C ASN A 430 -11.46 -19.61 10.99
N PHE A 431 -10.32 -19.28 10.41
CA PHE A 431 -10.24 -18.41 9.23
C PHE A 431 -10.09 -19.32 8.00
N ARG A 432 -11.03 -19.24 7.06
CA ARG A 432 -11.13 -20.13 5.89
C ARG A 432 -11.02 -19.33 4.60
N GLU A 433 -10.21 -19.81 3.68
CA GLU A 433 -10.11 -19.26 2.32
C GLU A 433 -11.41 -19.51 1.54
N VAL A 434 -11.90 -18.46 0.89
CA VAL A 434 -13.14 -18.42 0.12
C VAL A 434 -12.98 -17.45 -1.04
N GLN A 435 -13.47 -17.85 -2.22
CA GLN A 435 -13.54 -16.95 -3.38
C GLN A 435 -14.59 -15.85 -3.14
N ASP A 436 -14.37 -14.63 -3.62
CA ASP A 436 -15.27 -13.49 -3.35
C ASP A 436 -16.74 -13.80 -3.72
N THR A 437 -16.94 -14.50 -4.84
CA THR A 437 -18.26 -14.93 -5.33
C THR A 437 -19.00 -15.88 -4.39
N ASP A 438 -18.27 -16.60 -3.53
CA ASP A 438 -18.82 -17.59 -2.61
C ASP A 438 -19.02 -17.06 -1.19
N LYS A 439 -18.39 -15.92 -0.82
CA LYS A 439 -18.44 -15.34 0.53
C LYS A 439 -19.87 -15.17 1.04
N LEU A 440 -20.71 -14.45 0.30
CA LEU A 440 -22.10 -14.21 0.71
C LEU A 440 -22.93 -15.51 0.78
N ASN A 441 -22.73 -16.41 -0.17
CA ASN A 441 -23.45 -17.68 -0.18
C ASN A 441 -23.04 -18.57 1.01
N GLY A 442 -21.77 -18.53 1.42
CA GLY A 442 -21.29 -19.23 2.61
C GLY A 442 -22.00 -18.80 3.89
N VAL A 443 -22.25 -17.50 4.04
CA VAL A 443 -23.07 -16.96 5.15
C VAL A 443 -24.53 -17.39 5.04
N LYS A 444 -25.13 -17.38 3.85
CA LYS A 444 -26.53 -17.83 3.67
C LYS A 444 -26.74 -19.31 3.98
N THR A 445 -25.76 -20.14 3.63
CA THR A 445 -25.85 -21.61 3.72
C THR A 445 -25.36 -22.18 5.05
N GLY A 446 -24.60 -21.40 5.82
CA GLY A 446 -24.09 -21.84 7.12
C GLY A 446 -22.69 -22.41 7.15
N THR A 447 -21.94 -22.27 6.06
CA THR A 447 -20.53 -22.65 6.03
C THR A 447 -19.61 -21.56 6.59
N LEU A 448 -20.06 -20.30 6.58
CA LEU A 448 -19.39 -19.12 7.15
C LEU A 448 -20.33 -18.38 8.12
N ASP A 449 -19.74 -17.71 9.11
CA ASP A 449 -20.46 -16.90 10.09
C ASP A 449 -20.18 -15.41 9.89
N ILE A 450 -18.95 -15.06 9.50
CA ILE A 450 -18.50 -13.69 9.24
C ILE A 450 -17.71 -13.67 7.93
N THR A 451 -17.85 -12.65 7.10
CA THR A 451 -16.97 -12.43 5.93
C THR A 451 -17.09 -10.98 5.44
N ASP A 452 -16.24 -10.61 4.49
CA ASP A 452 -16.06 -9.28 3.90
C ASP A 452 -16.24 -9.35 2.36
N PRO A 453 -17.47 -9.51 1.86
CA PRO A 453 -17.70 -9.63 0.42
C PRO A 453 -17.45 -8.29 -0.28
N SER A 454 -17.14 -8.33 -1.57
CA SER A 454 -17.24 -7.12 -2.39
C SER A 454 -18.65 -6.53 -2.25
N PHE A 455 -18.71 -5.27 -1.82
CA PHE A 455 -20.00 -4.63 -1.52
C PHE A 455 -20.63 -4.05 -2.79
N SER A 456 -20.77 -4.86 -3.83
CA SER A 456 -21.32 -4.48 -5.15
C SER A 456 -22.85 -4.32 -5.13
N SER A 457 -23.42 -3.74 -6.19
CA SER A 457 -24.89 -3.65 -6.36
C SER A 457 -25.56 -5.03 -6.33
N ASP A 458 -24.93 -6.04 -6.92
CA ASP A 458 -25.44 -7.41 -6.94
C ASP A 458 -25.38 -8.04 -5.55
N THR A 459 -24.29 -7.83 -4.81
CA THR A 459 -24.15 -8.28 -3.41
C THR A 459 -25.24 -7.63 -2.53
N VAL A 460 -25.47 -6.32 -2.66
CA VAL A 460 -26.54 -5.61 -1.92
C VAL A 460 -27.91 -6.22 -2.22
N ALA A 461 -28.24 -6.38 -3.50
CA ALA A 461 -29.52 -6.96 -3.91
C ALA A 461 -29.71 -8.38 -3.36
N ALA A 462 -28.64 -9.18 -3.34
CA ALA A 462 -28.65 -10.52 -2.79
C ALA A 462 -28.81 -10.55 -1.26
N ILE A 463 -28.22 -9.60 -0.52
CA ILE A 463 -28.41 -9.44 0.94
C ILE A 463 -29.85 -9.06 1.25
N ILE A 464 -30.39 -8.02 0.59
CA ILE A 464 -31.78 -7.55 0.72
C ILE A 464 -32.76 -8.71 0.45
N GLN A 465 -32.52 -9.46 -0.63
CA GLN A 465 -33.31 -10.65 -0.94
C GLN A 465 -33.25 -11.71 0.17
N ALA A 466 -32.06 -11.97 0.71
CA ALA A 466 -31.88 -12.96 1.78
C ALA A 466 -32.59 -12.53 3.08
N ASN A 467 -32.56 -11.25 3.41
CA ASN A 467 -33.24 -10.70 4.58
C ASN A 467 -34.77 -10.62 4.40
N GLY A 468 -35.27 -10.58 3.17
CA GLY A 468 -36.70 -10.45 2.88
C GLY A 468 -37.30 -9.11 3.30
N ASN A 469 -36.48 -8.07 3.40
CA ASN A 469 -36.83 -6.68 3.67
C ASN A 469 -36.14 -5.76 2.64
N ASP A 470 -36.21 -4.44 2.81
CA ASP A 470 -35.55 -3.46 1.92
C ASP A 470 -34.19 -2.97 2.51
N ASP A 471 -33.58 -3.73 3.43
CA ASP A 471 -32.40 -3.32 4.21
C ASP A 471 -31.28 -4.38 4.12
N VAL A 472 -30.03 -3.92 4.08
CA VAL A 472 -28.85 -4.80 4.13
C VAL A 472 -28.64 -5.42 5.51
N THR A 473 -29.35 -4.94 6.54
CA THR A 473 -29.42 -5.56 7.86
C THR A 473 -30.80 -6.15 8.12
N GLY A 474 -30.83 -7.39 8.61
CA GLY A 474 -32.07 -8.12 8.81
C GLY A 474 -31.90 -9.47 9.51
N PRO A 475 -32.95 -10.31 9.45
CA PRO A 475 -33.03 -11.53 10.26
C PRO A 475 -32.05 -12.63 9.83
N VAL A 476 -31.47 -12.56 8.62
CA VAL A 476 -30.54 -13.59 8.10
C VAL A 476 -29.11 -13.05 8.12
N ILE A 477 -28.93 -11.82 7.65
CA ILE A 477 -27.63 -11.15 7.52
C ILE A 477 -27.70 -9.78 8.20
N THR A 478 -26.71 -9.51 9.04
CA THR A 478 -26.41 -8.17 9.53
C THR A 478 -25.23 -7.65 8.74
N THR A 479 -25.35 -6.44 8.19
CA THR A 479 -24.27 -5.78 7.44
C THR A 479 -23.80 -4.57 8.22
N ASN A 480 -22.51 -4.53 8.54
CA ASN A 480 -21.85 -3.34 9.04
C ASN A 480 -21.03 -2.72 7.90
N THR A 481 -21.15 -1.42 7.70
CA THR A 481 -20.33 -0.69 6.73
C THR A 481 -19.46 0.33 7.45
N VAL A 482 -18.23 0.48 6.94
CA VAL A 482 -17.29 1.51 7.36
C VAL A 482 -16.71 2.18 6.15
N ASP A 483 -16.37 3.45 6.27
CA ASP A 483 -15.65 4.13 5.21
C ASP A 483 -14.27 3.48 5.02
N ASN A 484 -13.91 3.20 3.78
CA ASN A 484 -12.60 2.66 3.44
C ASN A 484 -11.51 3.65 3.88
N LEU A 485 -10.40 3.17 4.46
CA LEU A 485 -9.24 4.02 4.81
C LEU A 485 -8.46 4.41 3.55
N GLY A 486 -9.04 5.30 2.76
CA GLY A 486 -8.53 5.63 1.45
C GLY A 486 -9.61 6.23 0.58
N TYR A 487 -9.21 6.70 -0.60
CA TYR A 487 -10.12 7.40 -1.50
C TYR A 487 -9.65 7.29 -2.95
N GLY A 488 -10.60 7.36 -3.90
CA GLY A 488 -10.31 7.42 -5.32
C GLY A 488 -10.11 8.86 -5.80
N TYR A 489 -9.22 9.04 -6.78
CA TYR A 489 -8.86 10.34 -7.33
C TYR A 489 -8.62 10.29 -8.85
N ILE A 490 -8.62 11.47 -9.48
CA ILE A 490 -8.07 11.68 -10.82
C ILE A 490 -6.81 12.55 -10.67
N GLY A 491 -5.66 12.06 -11.09
CA GLY A 491 -4.39 12.78 -11.07
C GLY A 491 -4.14 13.54 -12.37
N ILE A 492 -3.46 14.68 -12.28
CA ILE A 492 -2.96 15.44 -13.42
C ILE A 492 -1.49 15.76 -13.16
N ASN A 493 -0.61 15.32 -14.05
CA ASN A 493 0.83 15.52 -13.90
C ASN A 493 1.16 16.98 -14.26
N ALA A 494 1.71 17.73 -13.31
CA ALA A 494 1.99 19.15 -13.49
C ALA A 494 3.10 19.40 -14.52
N HIS A 495 4.04 18.46 -14.67
CA HIS A 495 5.09 18.55 -15.68
C HIS A 495 4.50 18.36 -17.09
N ASN A 496 3.63 17.38 -17.30
CA ASN A 496 3.10 17.06 -18.62
C ASN A 496 1.92 17.95 -19.05
N VAL A 497 1.15 18.47 -18.08
CA VAL A 497 0.01 19.37 -18.31
C VAL A 497 0.35 20.77 -17.82
N LYS A 498 1.08 21.51 -18.67
CA LYS A 498 1.56 22.88 -18.41
C LYS A 498 1.44 23.79 -19.64
N VAL A 499 1.63 25.09 -19.42
CA VAL A 499 1.80 26.12 -20.46
C VAL A 499 3.25 26.60 -20.40
N GLY A 500 3.90 26.68 -21.56
CA GLY A 500 5.34 26.92 -21.63
C GLY A 500 6.14 25.84 -20.86
N GLU A 501 7.16 26.28 -20.13
CA GLU A 501 8.09 25.38 -19.43
C GLU A 501 7.85 25.32 -17.91
N ASP A 502 7.06 26.24 -17.35
CA ASP A 502 6.89 26.40 -15.89
C ASP A 502 5.56 25.79 -15.41
N PRO A 503 5.60 24.63 -14.72
CA PRO A 503 4.39 23.96 -14.23
C PRO A 503 3.70 24.72 -13.08
N SER A 504 4.42 25.62 -12.40
CA SER A 504 3.93 26.42 -11.27
C SER A 504 3.22 27.71 -11.68
N SER A 505 3.42 28.14 -12.93
CA SER A 505 2.87 29.40 -13.44
C SER A 505 1.33 29.43 -13.37
N ASP A 506 0.76 30.63 -13.20
CA ASP A 506 -0.69 30.83 -13.21
C ASP A 506 -1.35 30.26 -14.46
N ALA A 507 -0.69 30.35 -15.61
CA ALA A 507 -1.20 29.79 -16.86
C ALA A 507 -1.29 28.27 -16.82
N SER A 508 -0.25 27.59 -16.32
CA SER A 508 -0.23 26.14 -16.12
C SER A 508 -1.26 25.68 -15.09
N LYS A 509 -1.38 26.37 -13.96
CA LYS A 509 -2.42 26.09 -12.96
C LYS A 509 -3.82 26.29 -13.54
N ASN A 510 -4.06 27.34 -14.31
CA ASN A 510 -5.35 27.58 -14.96
C ASN A 510 -5.69 26.51 -16.00
N LEU A 511 -4.72 26.01 -16.78
CA LEU A 511 -4.93 24.88 -17.69
C LEU A 511 -5.45 23.65 -16.92
N ARG A 512 -4.79 23.28 -15.82
CA ARG A 512 -5.22 22.13 -14.99
C ARG A 512 -6.56 22.39 -14.31
N LYS A 513 -6.82 23.60 -13.81
CA LYS A 513 -8.13 23.99 -13.25
C LYS A 513 -9.26 23.88 -14.27
N ALA A 514 -9.01 24.13 -15.56
CA ALA A 514 -10.01 23.93 -16.61
C ALA A 514 -10.45 22.46 -16.69
N PHE A 515 -9.48 21.52 -16.74
CA PHE A 515 -9.77 20.08 -16.70
C PHE A 515 -10.43 19.65 -15.40
N ALA A 516 -9.85 20.05 -14.26
CA ALA A 516 -10.34 19.68 -12.94
C ALA A 516 -11.78 20.16 -12.68
N THR A 517 -12.16 21.34 -13.21
CA THR A 517 -13.54 21.84 -13.14
C THR A 517 -14.51 20.93 -13.90
N ILE A 518 -14.14 20.48 -15.10
CA ILE A 518 -14.97 19.56 -15.89
C ILE A 518 -15.03 18.18 -15.26
N PHE A 519 -13.92 17.63 -14.77
CA PHE A 519 -13.93 16.33 -14.08
C PHE A 519 -14.78 16.39 -12.81
N SER A 520 -14.67 17.48 -12.05
CA SER A 520 -15.34 17.60 -10.75
C SER A 520 -16.86 17.65 -10.83
N VAL A 521 -17.42 18.23 -11.90
CA VAL A 521 -18.89 18.38 -12.02
C VAL A 521 -19.59 17.06 -12.30
N TYR A 522 -18.91 16.08 -12.91
CA TYR A 522 -19.48 14.77 -13.26
C TYR A 522 -19.33 13.70 -12.17
N ARG A 523 -18.65 14.01 -11.05
CA ARG A 523 -18.43 13.06 -9.94
C ARG A 523 -19.74 12.55 -9.34
N ASP A 524 -20.69 13.44 -9.06
CA ASP A 524 -21.96 13.07 -8.40
C ASP A 524 -22.72 12.00 -9.18
N VAL A 525 -22.95 12.22 -10.49
CA VAL A 525 -23.68 11.27 -11.35
C VAL A 525 -22.90 9.97 -11.56
N ALA A 526 -21.57 10.04 -11.67
CA ALA A 526 -20.71 8.87 -11.85
C ALA A 526 -20.73 7.95 -10.65
N ILE A 527 -20.51 8.51 -9.47
CA ILE A 527 -20.40 7.75 -8.23
C ILE A 527 -21.77 7.23 -7.79
N ASP A 528 -22.84 8.00 -7.94
CA ASP A 528 -24.21 7.51 -7.70
C ASP A 528 -24.57 6.34 -8.64
N SER A 529 -24.20 6.42 -9.93
CA SER A 529 -24.45 5.33 -10.87
C SER A 529 -23.64 4.06 -10.58
N TYR A 530 -22.41 4.19 -10.08
CA TYR A 530 -21.51 3.04 -9.86
C TYR A 530 -21.70 2.41 -8.47
N TYR A 531 -21.70 3.24 -7.43
CA TYR A 531 -21.79 2.81 -6.03
C TYR A 531 -23.16 3.06 -5.39
N GLY A 532 -23.97 3.99 -5.90
CA GLY A 532 -25.15 4.49 -5.20
C GLY A 532 -24.76 5.06 -3.83
N GLU A 533 -25.54 4.75 -2.80
CA GLU A 533 -25.29 5.23 -1.43
C GLU A 533 -24.04 4.62 -0.75
N ARG A 534 -23.35 3.67 -1.42
CA ARG A 534 -22.17 2.96 -0.87
C ARG A 534 -20.85 3.70 -1.03
N ALA A 535 -20.88 4.89 -1.62
CA ALA A 535 -19.73 5.78 -1.68
C ALA A 535 -20.19 7.23 -1.59
N SER A 536 -19.33 8.08 -1.06
CA SER A 536 -19.56 9.53 -1.00
C SER A 536 -18.55 10.26 -1.87
N VAL A 537 -19.00 11.29 -2.59
CA VAL A 537 -18.08 12.22 -3.26
C VAL A 537 -17.35 13.03 -2.20
N ILE A 538 -16.02 13.10 -2.32
CA ILE A 538 -15.15 13.85 -1.41
C ILE A 538 -14.64 15.14 -2.08
N ASN A 539 -14.29 16.16 -1.30
CA ASN A 539 -13.96 17.50 -1.83
C ASN A 539 -12.53 17.97 -1.55
N TYR A 540 -11.78 17.19 -0.79
CA TYR A 540 -10.38 17.43 -0.50
C TYR A 540 -9.60 16.13 -0.71
N PRO A 541 -8.33 16.17 -1.18
CA PRO A 541 -7.50 14.98 -1.35
C PRO A 541 -7.01 14.46 0.00
N ILE A 542 -7.96 13.93 0.78
CA ILE A 542 -7.78 13.33 2.10
C ILE A 542 -8.98 12.43 2.37
N SER A 543 -8.79 11.33 3.09
CA SER A 543 -9.90 10.50 3.56
C SER A 543 -10.79 11.27 4.53
N ASN A 544 -12.12 11.21 4.39
CA ASN A 544 -13.07 11.81 5.34
C ASN A 544 -13.02 11.15 6.73
N THR A 545 -12.39 9.98 6.86
CA THR A 545 -12.16 9.33 8.16
C THR A 545 -11.09 10.05 8.98
N SER A 546 -10.26 10.88 8.33
CA SER A 546 -9.22 11.63 9.01
C SER A 546 -9.80 12.73 9.90
N TRP A 547 -9.23 12.91 11.08
CA TRP A 547 -9.50 14.04 11.96
C TRP A 547 -9.14 15.40 11.33
N ALA A 548 -8.25 15.42 10.33
CA ALA A 548 -7.86 16.62 9.59
C ALA A 548 -8.75 16.92 8.37
N ALA A 549 -9.66 16.01 7.99
CA ALA A 549 -10.54 16.20 6.85
C ALA A 549 -11.46 17.42 7.05
N PRO A 550 -11.47 18.40 6.14
CA PRO A 550 -12.35 19.56 6.24
C PRO A 550 -13.82 19.14 6.12
N GLN A 551 -14.66 19.63 7.02
CA GLN A 551 -16.08 19.30 7.08
C GLN A 551 -16.97 20.40 6.49
N PRO A 552 -18.18 20.09 5.97
CA PRO A 552 -19.10 21.10 5.44
C PRO A 552 -19.47 22.23 6.41
N THR A 553 -19.32 22.00 7.70
CA THR A 553 -19.55 22.99 8.77
C THR A 553 -18.32 23.86 9.09
N ASP A 554 -17.15 23.51 8.58
CA ASP A 554 -15.91 24.22 8.84
C ASP A 554 -15.86 25.53 8.04
N ASP A 555 -15.28 26.57 8.64
CA ASP A 555 -15.06 27.84 7.97
C ASP A 555 -14.11 27.66 6.76
N GLY A 556 -14.53 28.14 5.59
CA GLY A 556 -13.76 28.03 4.36
C GLY A 556 -13.87 26.69 3.63
N TYR A 557 -14.77 25.79 4.07
CA TYR A 557 -15.14 24.60 3.30
C TYR A 557 -15.71 24.98 1.94
N ARG A 558 -15.30 24.26 0.89
CA ARG A 558 -15.78 24.42 -0.49
C ARG A 558 -15.85 23.08 -1.19
N LEU A 559 -16.72 23.01 -2.20
CA LEU A 559 -16.71 21.89 -3.14
C LEU A 559 -15.46 21.96 -4.01
N ALA A 560 -14.89 20.81 -4.37
CA ALA A 560 -13.69 20.79 -5.20
C ALA A 560 -13.97 21.47 -6.55
N PHE A 561 -13.07 22.37 -6.96
CA PHE A 561 -13.10 23.09 -8.25
C PHE A 561 -14.44 23.77 -8.56
N SER A 562 -15.04 24.42 -7.55
CA SER A 562 -16.36 25.06 -7.63
C SER A 562 -16.31 26.59 -7.79
N THR A 563 -15.22 27.14 -8.31
CA THR A 563 -15.08 28.59 -8.57
C THR A 563 -14.59 28.87 -9.98
N ASP A 564 -14.94 30.04 -10.52
CA ASP A 564 -14.41 30.53 -11.78
C ASP A 564 -12.98 31.08 -11.63
N VAL A 565 -12.42 31.57 -12.73
CA VAL A 565 -11.08 32.17 -12.78
C VAL A 565 -10.90 33.41 -11.89
N ASN A 566 -11.99 34.04 -11.46
CA ASN A 566 -11.99 35.18 -10.54
C ASN A 566 -12.20 34.76 -9.08
N GLY A 567 -12.31 33.45 -8.81
CA GLY A 567 -12.59 32.91 -7.49
C GLY A 567 -14.04 33.07 -7.04
N LEU A 568 -14.98 33.29 -7.95
CA LEU A 568 -16.42 33.37 -7.65
C LEU A 568 -17.07 32.00 -7.76
N ASP A 569 -17.99 31.68 -6.84
CA ASP A 569 -18.72 30.41 -6.85
C ASP A 569 -19.51 30.25 -8.16
N ILE A 570 -19.40 29.07 -8.78
CA ILE A 570 -20.11 28.75 -10.03
C ILE A 570 -21.42 28.00 -9.81
N TYR A 571 -21.65 27.51 -8.58
CA TYR A 571 -22.84 26.75 -8.21
C TYR A 571 -23.68 27.50 -7.18
N THR A 572 -25.00 27.40 -7.33
CA THR A 572 -25.96 27.80 -6.32
C THR A 572 -26.78 26.59 -5.86
N SER A 573 -27.36 26.63 -4.67
CA SER A 573 -28.09 25.51 -4.08
C SER A 573 -29.35 25.08 -4.87
N ASP A 574 -29.83 25.94 -5.76
CA ASP A 574 -31.02 25.72 -6.60
C ASP A 574 -30.68 25.20 -8.02
N MET A 575 -29.40 25.08 -8.38
CA MET A 575 -29.01 24.50 -9.67
C MET A 575 -29.26 22.99 -9.72
N ASP A 576 -29.90 22.55 -10.79
CA ASP A 576 -29.91 21.14 -11.18
C ASP A 576 -28.60 20.72 -11.87
N ALA A 577 -28.48 19.45 -12.21
CA ALA A 577 -27.26 18.90 -12.82
C ALA A 577 -26.89 19.59 -14.15
N ASP A 578 -27.86 19.79 -15.04
CA ASP A 578 -27.62 20.43 -16.35
C ASP A 578 -27.15 21.88 -16.21
N ALA A 579 -27.73 22.63 -15.27
CA ALA A 579 -27.29 23.98 -14.94
C ALA A 579 -25.85 23.99 -14.39
N LYS A 580 -25.50 23.04 -13.50
CA LYS A 580 -24.12 22.88 -13.00
C LYS A 580 -23.15 22.54 -14.14
N TYR A 581 -23.52 21.63 -15.05
CA TYR A 581 -22.68 21.28 -16.21
C TYR A 581 -22.43 22.47 -17.12
N ALA A 582 -23.45 23.29 -17.38
CA ALA A 582 -23.31 24.51 -18.16
C ALA A 582 -22.40 25.55 -17.46
N ALA A 583 -22.55 25.72 -16.14
CA ALA A 583 -21.71 26.62 -15.35
C ALA A 583 -20.24 26.17 -15.32
N ALA A 584 -19.99 24.86 -15.14
CA ALA A 584 -18.65 24.28 -15.20
C ALA A 584 -17.99 24.47 -16.57
N LYS A 585 -18.73 24.25 -17.66
CA LYS A 585 -18.24 24.52 -19.03
C LYS A 585 -17.88 25.99 -19.26
N ALA A 586 -18.69 26.91 -18.75
CA ALA A 586 -18.41 28.34 -18.84
C ALA A 586 -17.15 28.74 -18.03
N ALA A 587 -17.00 28.19 -16.83
CA ALA A 587 -15.82 28.40 -15.98
C ALA A 587 -14.54 27.83 -16.63
N ALA A 588 -14.61 26.61 -17.19
CA ALA A 588 -13.49 25.98 -17.88
C ALA A 588 -13.00 26.81 -19.08
N LEU A 589 -13.90 27.41 -19.86
CA LEU A 589 -13.51 28.34 -20.94
C LEU A 589 -12.74 29.56 -20.40
N GLY A 590 -13.18 30.13 -19.28
CA GLY A 590 -12.48 31.24 -18.63
C GLY A 590 -11.08 30.84 -18.16
N PHE A 591 -10.93 29.63 -17.63
CA PHE A 591 -9.63 29.07 -17.25
C PHE A 591 -8.72 28.81 -18.46
N PHE A 592 -9.24 28.24 -19.55
CA PHE A 592 -8.47 28.08 -20.79
C PHE A 592 -8.00 29.44 -21.34
N GLU A 593 -8.86 30.46 -21.36
CA GLU A 593 -8.47 31.81 -21.79
C GLU A 593 -7.36 32.38 -20.89
N ALA A 594 -7.47 32.23 -19.57
CA ALA A 594 -6.43 32.66 -18.63
C ALA A 594 -5.14 31.85 -18.71
N ALA A 595 -5.21 30.60 -19.19
CA ALA A 595 -4.05 29.78 -19.55
C ALA A 595 -3.39 30.23 -20.86
N GLY A 596 -3.98 31.18 -21.59
CA GLY A 596 -3.46 31.72 -22.85
C GLY A 596 -4.00 31.06 -24.12
N TYR A 597 -5.00 30.18 -24.00
CA TYR A 597 -5.69 29.62 -25.15
C TYR A 597 -6.53 30.68 -25.87
N THR A 598 -6.64 30.56 -27.18
CA THR A 598 -7.52 31.43 -27.97
C THR A 598 -8.95 30.90 -27.90
N VAL A 599 -9.82 31.64 -27.20
CA VAL A 599 -11.25 31.34 -27.11
C VAL A 599 -12.05 32.22 -28.07
N ALA A 600 -12.84 31.61 -28.95
CA ALA A 600 -13.73 32.29 -29.89
C ALA A 600 -15.06 31.52 -30.01
N ASP A 601 -16.17 32.25 -30.04
CA ASP A 601 -17.53 31.68 -30.17
C ASP A 601 -17.84 30.56 -29.16
N GLY A 602 -17.33 30.70 -27.93
CA GLY A 602 -17.53 29.72 -26.85
C GLY A 602 -16.70 28.44 -26.99
N LYS A 603 -15.64 28.47 -27.80
CA LYS A 603 -14.73 27.33 -28.02
C LYS A 603 -13.27 27.76 -28.00
N VAL A 604 -12.43 26.86 -27.53
CA VAL A 604 -10.98 26.90 -27.72
C VAL A 604 -10.67 26.60 -29.18
N THR A 605 -9.83 27.42 -29.81
CA THR A 605 -9.48 27.32 -31.24
C THR A 605 -7.99 27.19 -31.51
N ALA A 606 -7.14 27.54 -30.53
CA ALA A 606 -5.71 27.36 -30.60
C ALA A 606 -5.10 27.30 -29.20
N ALA A 607 -4.08 26.46 -29.03
CA ALA A 607 -3.27 26.37 -27.82
C ALA A 607 -2.16 27.44 -27.80
N PRO A 608 -1.77 27.94 -26.61
CA PRO A 608 -0.55 28.71 -26.43
C PRO A 608 0.70 27.84 -26.62
N GLU A 609 1.87 28.46 -26.66
CA GLU A 609 3.15 27.75 -26.70
C GLU A 609 3.34 26.86 -25.46
N GLY A 610 3.83 25.64 -25.66
CA GLY A 610 4.04 24.65 -24.61
C GLY A 610 2.79 23.90 -24.14
N ALA A 611 1.60 24.21 -24.67
CA ALA A 611 0.36 23.50 -24.35
C ALA A 611 -0.26 22.82 -25.59
N LYS A 612 -1.22 21.92 -25.37
CA LYS A 612 -1.82 21.07 -26.42
C LYS A 612 -3.31 21.32 -26.59
N MET A 613 -3.85 20.88 -27.73
CA MET A 613 -5.31 20.81 -27.98
C MET A 613 -5.87 19.41 -27.68
N GLU A 614 -4.99 18.46 -27.35
CA GLU A 614 -5.27 17.06 -27.12
C GLU A 614 -4.47 16.58 -25.91
N TYR A 615 -5.12 15.85 -25.02
CA TYR A 615 -4.54 15.23 -23.83
C TYR A 615 -5.12 13.83 -23.63
N GLU A 616 -4.41 12.96 -22.92
CA GLU A 616 -4.81 11.60 -22.63
C GLU A 616 -5.07 11.37 -21.14
N ALA A 617 -6.14 10.64 -20.84
CA ALA A 617 -6.49 10.16 -19.52
C ALA A 617 -6.46 8.63 -19.49
N LEU A 618 -5.65 8.07 -18.59
CA LEU A 618 -5.46 6.64 -18.41
C LEU A 618 -6.37 6.11 -17.30
N ILE A 619 -7.09 5.03 -17.58
CA ILE A 619 -7.95 4.33 -16.62
C ILE A 619 -7.47 2.89 -16.49
N PRO A 620 -7.13 2.41 -15.28
CA PRO A 620 -6.82 0.99 -15.06
C PRO A 620 -8.12 0.18 -14.87
N GLY A 621 -8.98 0.14 -15.89
CA GLY A 621 -10.31 -0.50 -15.85
C GLY A 621 -10.39 -1.84 -16.59
N ASP A 622 -9.24 -2.48 -16.81
CA ASP A 622 -9.06 -3.77 -17.50
C ASP A 622 -9.65 -3.80 -18.93
N GLY A 623 -9.81 -2.64 -19.57
CA GLY A 623 -10.39 -2.51 -20.90
C GLY A 623 -11.91 -2.80 -20.97
N ALA A 624 -12.57 -2.95 -19.81
CA ALA A 624 -13.98 -3.29 -19.68
C ALA A 624 -14.85 -2.10 -19.25
N GLY A 625 -14.25 -0.96 -18.93
CA GLY A 625 -14.90 0.22 -18.37
C GLY A 625 -15.37 0.04 -16.92
N ASP A 626 -14.90 -0.99 -16.22
CA ASP A 626 -15.26 -1.28 -14.83
C ASP A 626 -14.38 -0.46 -13.87
N HIS A 627 -14.59 0.86 -13.86
CA HIS A 627 -13.89 1.76 -12.97
C HIS A 627 -14.80 2.93 -12.54
N PRO A 628 -14.81 3.35 -11.26
CA PRO A 628 -15.70 4.42 -10.78
C PRO A 628 -15.55 5.76 -11.51
N SER A 629 -14.36 6.03 -12.05
CA SER A 629 -14.06 7.26 -12.80
C SER A 629 -14.29 7.14 -14.32
N PHE A 630 -14.66 5.96 -14.83
CA PHE A 630 -14.87 5.74 -16.27
C PHE A 630 -15.96 6.66 -16.83
N MET A 631 -17.11 6.75 -16.15
CA MET A 631 -18.18 7.64 -16.58
C MET A 631 -17.79 9.12 -16.45
N ILE A 632 -16.98 9.49 -15.44
CA ILE A 632 -16.50 10.87 -15.27
C ILE A 632 -15.72 11.30 -16.51
N LEU A 633 -14.72 10.51 -16.91
CA LEU A 633 -13.85 10.84 -18.04
C LEU A 633 -14.57 10.72 -19.38
N THR A 634 -15.54 9.81 -19.53
CA THR A 634 -16.38 9.72 -20.73
C THR A 634 -17.23 10.98 -20.92
N LEU A 635 -17.91 11.45 -19.86
CA LEU A 635 -18.70 12.68 -19.90
C LEU A 635 -17.81 13.93 -20.07
N ALA A 636 -16.63 13.92 -19.47
CA ALA A 636 -15.66 14.98 -19.62
C ALA A 636 -15.10 15.06 -21.05
N HIS A 637 -14.84 13.92 -21.70
CA HIS A 637 -14.44 13.87 -23.11
C HIS A 637 -15.47 14.58 -24.00
N ASP A 638 -16.75 14.25 -23.85
CA ASP A 638 -17.81 14.89 -24.63
C ASP A 638 -17.91 16.39 -24.34
N ALA A 639 -17.83 16.79 -23.07
CA ALA A 639 -17.88 18.20 -22.67
C ALA A 639 -16.69 19.00 -23.19
N LEU A 640 -15.46 18.46 -23.12
CA LEU A 640 -14.25 19.11 -23.62
C LEU A 640 -14.28 19.21 -25.15
N ALA A 641 -14.79 18.19 -25.85
CA ALA A 641 -14.97 18.22 -27.30
C ALA A 641 -15.94 19.33 -27.73
N GLU A 642 -17.01 19.58 -26.96
CA GLU A 642 -17.89 20.75 -27.19
C GLU A 642 -17.12 22.07 -27.07
N LEU A 643 -16.23 22.18 -26.08
CA LEU A 643 -15.35 23.32 -25.83
C LEU A 643 -14.18 23.42 -26.81
N GLY A 644 -13.94 22.41 -27.65
CA GLY A 644 -12.87 22.42 -28.66
C GLY A 644 -11.54 21.81 -28.21
N ILE A 645 -11.49 21.11 -27.07
CA ILE A 645 -10.33 20.34 -26.60
C ILE A 645 -10.62 18.84 -26.79
N ASN A 646 -9.65 18.07 -27.28
CA ASN A 646 -9.77 16.62 -27.35
C ASN A 646 -9.23 15.97 -26.07
N LEU A 647 -10.00 15.08 -25.46
CA LEU A 647 -9.53 14.24 -24.35
C LEU A 647 -9.61 12.78 -24.78
N ILE A 648 -8.47 12.14 -24.98
CA ILE A 648 -8.40 10.71 -25.24
C ILE A 648 -8.61 9.99 -23.91
N VAL A 649 -9.58 9.07 -23.87
CA VAL A 649 -9.81 8.21 -22.69
C VAL A 649 -9.34 6.82 -23.04
N THR A 650 -8.27 6.38 -22.40
CA THR A 650 -7.63 5.09 -22.63
C THR A 650 -7.90 4.19 -21.43
N ASP A 651 -8.74 3.19 -21.64
CA ASP A 651 -8.96 2.13 -20.68
C ASP A 651 -7.93 1.02 -20.89
N LEU A 652 -7.01 0.91 -19.94
CA LEU A 652 -5.87 0.01 -19.99
C LEU A 652 -6.33 -1.42 -19.71
N THR A 653 -5.91 -2.35 -20.56
CA THR A 653 -6.14 -3.80 -20.34
C THR A 653 -5.20 -4.38 -19.29
N ASN A 654 -4.13 -3.68 -18.93
CA ASN A 654 -3.17 -4.05 -17.90
C ASN A 654 -2.88 -2.83 -17.01
N SER A 655 -3.24 -2.91 -15.73
CA SER A 655 -3.06 -1.81 -14.79
C SER A 655 -1.59 -1.48 -14.51
N ALA A 656 -0.65 -2.42 -14.71
CA ALA A 656 0.78 -2.17 -14.55
C ALA A 656 1.34 -1.15 -15.57
N ASP A 657 0.71 -1.04 -16.73
CA ASP A 657 1.12 -0.09 -17.78
C ASP A 657 0.93 1.36 -17.32
N LEU A 658 -0.03 1.62 -16.42
CA LEU A 658 -0.21 2.94 -15.80
C LEU A 658 1.03 3.35 -15.02
N TRP A 659 1.52 2.48 -14.13
CA TRP A 659 2.64 2.80 -13.25
C TRP A 659 3.94 2.98 -14.03
N THR A 660 4.19 2.08 -15.00
CA THR A 660 5.32 2.22 -15.94
C THR A 660 5.29 3.57 -16.66
N THR A 661 4.10 4.02 -17.08
CA THR A 661 3.92 5.30 -17.78
C THR A 661 4.16 6.51 -16.87
N LEU A 662 3.73 6.44 -15.60
CA LEU A 662 3.95 7.51 -14.62
C LEU A 662 5.41 7.59 -14.19
N GLU A 663 6.07 6.45 -13.95
CA GLU A 663 7.49 6.39 -13.60
C GLU A 663 8.40 6.88 -14.72
N ALA A 664 7.97 6.72 -15.97
CA ALA A 664 8.65 7.27 -17.14
C ALA A 664 8.39 8.78 -17.36
N ASP A 665 7.64 9.45 -16.47
CA ASP A 665 7.19 10.84 -16.62
C ASP A 665 6.39 11.09 -17.91
N GLN A 666 5.65 10.09 -18.40
CA GLN A 666 4.90 10.17 -19.66
C GLN A 666 3.39 10.35 -19.47
N GLY A 667 2.85 10.03 -18.29
CA GLY A 667 1.41 10.15 -18.01
C GLY A 667 0.95 11.59 -17.87
N GLU A 668 -0.14 11.96 -18.52
CA GLU A 668 -0.75 13.30 -18.42
C GLU A 668 -1.83 13.36 -17.35
N ILE A 669 -2.82 12.47 -17.45
CA ILE A 669 -3.98 12.37 -16.57
C ILE A 669 -4.21 10.89 -16.27
N TRP A 670 -4.54 10.54 -15.02
CA TRP A 670 -4.82 9.14 -14.65
C TRP A 670 -5.89 9.01 -13.59
N CYS A 671 -6.43 7.80 -13.44
CA CYS A 671 -7.28 7.42 -12.32
C CYS A 671 -6.56 6.44 -11.41
N ALA A 672 -6.67 6.63 -10.10
CA ALA A 672 -6.12 5.71 -9.09
C ALA A 672 -6.84 5.91 -7.74
N ALA A 673 -6.41 5.18 -6.73
CA ALA A 673 -6.87 5.34 -5.36
C ALA A 673 -5.68 5.31 -4.39
N TRP A 674 -5.79 6.05 -3.28
CA TRP A 674 -4.83 6.02 -2.19
C TRP A 674 -5.35 5.17 -1.04
N GLY A 675 -4.48 4.34 -0.46
CA GLY A 675 -4.63 3.88 0.92
C GLY A 675 -4.14 4.98 1.85
N ALA A 676 -4.97 5.41 2.79
CA ALA A 676 -4.59 6.42 3.77
C ALA A 676 -3.97 5.76 5.01
N THR A 677 -3.21 6.54 5.78
CA THR A 677 -2.79 6.13 7.12
C THR A 677 -3.63 6.85 8.18
N VAL A 678 -3.47 6.45 9.43
CA VAL A 678 -4.16 7.09 10.57
C VAL A 678 -3.72 8.54 10.75
N ASP A 679 -2.42 8.82 10.58
CA ASP A 679 -1.92 10.19 10.54
C ASP A 679 -2.12 10.78 9.13
N PRO A 680 -2.70 11.98 8.99
CA PRO A 680 -2.94 12.61 7.70
C PRO A 680 -1.69 13.28 7.10
N ASP A 681 -0.52 12.74 7.41
CA ASP A 681 0.76 13.21 6.88
C ASP A 681 0.73 13.21 5.34
N MET A 682 1.03 14.38 4.79
CA MET A 682 1.03 14.64 3.35
C MET A 682 2.42 14.45 2.75
N TYR A 683 3.43 14.16 3.58
CA TYR A 683 4.82 14.04 3.13
C TYR A 683 4.99 12.96 2.09
N GLN A 684 4.32 11.80 2.21
CA GLN A 684 4.49 10.69 1.28
C GLN A 684 3.88 10.91 -0.10
N VAL A 685 3.06 11.94 -0.28
CA VAL A 685 2.34 12.18 -1.54
C VAL A 685 2.77 13.48 -2.20
N TYR A 686 3.07 14.52 -1.43
CA TYR A 686 3.22 15.88 -1.97
C TYR A 686 4.53 16.58 -1.63
N TYR A 687 5.40 16.01 -0.79
CA TYR A 687 6.67 16.67 -0.43
C TYR A 687 7.64 16.64 -1.62
N SER A 688 8.14 17.82 -2.00
CA SER A 688 8.97 18.02 -3.19
C SER A 688 10.47 18.16 -2.92
N ASP A 689 10.82 18.42 -1.67
CA ASP A 689 12.20 18.63 -1.22
C ASP A 689 12.93 19.70 -2.03
N VAL A 690 12.24 20.80 -2.37
CA VAL A 690 12.75 21.89 -3.21
C VAL A 690 14.04 22.47 -2.62
N ALA A 691 14.14 22.53 -1.30
CA ALA A 691 15.34 23.00 -0.59
C ALA A 691 16.61 22.21 -0.94
N ASN A 692 16.48 20.95 -1.34
CA ASN A 692 17.58 20.06 -1.70
C ASN A 692 17.66 19.77 -3.22
N GLY A 693 16.95 20.55 -4.04
CA GLY A 693 17.04 20.52 -5.49
C GLY A 693 16.03 19.60 -6.20
N GLY A 694 14.78 19.58 -5.72
CA GLY A 694 13.63 18.80 -6.22
C GLY A 694 13.35 18.82 -7.73
N ALA A 695 12.34 18.04 -8.14
CA ALA A 695 12.26 17.15 -9.33
C ALA A 695 13.06 15.84 -9.20
N ASN A 696 12.99 15.30 -7.97
CA ASN A 696 13.20 13.92 -7.49
C ASN A 696 14.61 13.31 -7.41
N ALA A 697 15.33 13.69 -6.34
CA ALA A 697 15.88 12.71 -5.40
C ALA A 697 15.62 13.20 -3.95
N GLY A 698 14.66 12.58 -3.25
CA GLY A 698 14.28 12.87 -1.85
C GLY A 698 12.82 13.30 -1.65
N GLY A 699 12.18 13.84 -2.71
CA GLY A 699 10.74 14.13 -2.75
C GLY A 699 9.90 12.89 -3.07
N SER A 700 8.64 12.88 -2.63
CA SER A 700 7.69 11.78 -2.81
C SER A 700 6.65 12.05 -3.92
N HIS A 701 6.66 13.26 -4.46
CA HIS A 701 5.66 13.82 -5.39
C HIS A 701 5.78 13.35 -6.84
N TYR A 702 6.47 12.24 -7.10
CA TYR A 702 6.91 11.85 -8.46
C TYR A 702 5.77 11.69 -9.48
N MET A 703 4.57 11.31 -9.04
CA MET A 703 3.42 11.19 -9.95
C MET A 703 2.88 12.56 -10.37
N TYR A 704 2.91 13.55 -9.47
CA TYR A 704 2.29 14.86 -9.66
C TYR A 704 3.27 15.91 -10.18
N ASN A 705 4.55 15.78 -9.85
CA ASN A 705 5.62 16.72 -10.22
C ASN A 705 5.31 18.18 -9.83
N ILE A 706 4.73 18.38 -8.64
CA ILE A 706 4.57 19.71 -8.03
C ILE A 706 5.84 20.10 -7.27
N ASP A 707 6.36 21.30 -7.50
CA ASP A 707 7.50 21.85 -6.75
C ASP A 707 7.02 23.12 -6.04
N ASP A 708 6.73 23.02 -4.75
CA ASP A 708 6.16 24.13 -3.97
C ASP A 708 6.86 24.25 -2.60
N PRO A 709 7.78 25.22 -2.43
CA PRO A 709 8.54 25.35 -1.19
C PRO A 709 7.67 25.78 0.00
N ASP A 710 6.55 26.47 -0.23
CA ASP A 710 5.64 26.84 0.85
C ASP A 710 4.86 25.61 1.32
N LEU A 711 4.45 24.73 0.39
CA LEU A 711 3.85 23.43 0.72
C LEU A 711 4.83 22.54 1.50
N ASP A 712 6.09 22.45 1.05
CA ASP A 712 7.15 21.71 1.76
C ASP A 712 7.30 22.21 3.21
N GLU A 713 7.37 23.53 3.41
CA GLU A 713 7.49 24.12 4.75
C GLU A 713 6.28 23.78 5.63
N MET A 714 5.07 23.87 5.10
CA MET A 714 3.85 23.54 5.83
C MET A 714 3.77 22.05 6.20
N ILE A 715 4.10 21.14 5.28
CA ILE A 715 4.13 19.70 5.56
C ILE A 715 5.12 19.42 6.70
N MET A 716 6.34 19.95 6.62
CA MET A 716 7.34 19.74 7.67
C MET A 716 6.96 20.40 8.99
N ALA A 717 6.32 21.57 8.97
CA ALA A 717 5.81 22.22 10.19
C ALA A 717 4.71 21.38 10.87
N ALA A 718 3.80 20.77 10.10
CA ALA A 718 2.77 19.88 10.63
C ALA A 718 3.36 18.60 11.23
N ARG A 719 4.45 18.06 10.65
CA ARG A 719 5.17 16.89 11.21
C ARG A 719 5.91 17.20 12.51
N LYS A 720 6.40 18.42 12.68
CA LYS A 720 7.19 18.85 13.84
C LYS A 720 6.37 19.38 15.01
N SER A 721 5.08 19.05 15.05
CA SER A 721 4.17 19.46 16.12
C SER A 721 3.30 18.30 16.56
N THR A 722 3.05 18.19 17.88
CA THR A 722 2.10 17.23 18.46
C THR A 722 0.72 17.87 18.71
N ASP A 723 0.58 19.19 18.54
CA ASP A 723 -0.69 19.91 18.70
C ASP A 723 -1.62 19.64 17.51
N GLN A 724 -2.57 18.73 17.69
CA GLN A 724 -3.53 18.34 16.66
C GLN A 724 -4.34 19.54 16.10
N THR A 725 -4.65 20.57 16.90
CA THR A 725 -5.40 21.75 16.44
C THR A 725 -4.56 22.62 15.51
N TYR A 726 -3.29 22.82 15.88
CA TYR A 726 -2.33 23.49 15.01
C TYR A 726 -2.15 22.71 13.70
N ARG A 727 -1.90 21.39 13.78
CA ARG A 727 -1.72 20.52 12.62
C ARG A 727 -2.94 20.54 11.69
N LYS A 728 -4.16 20.47 12.23
CA LYS A 728 -5.40 20.55 11.44
C LYS A 728 -5.48 21.84 10.63
N THR A 729 -5.06 22.96 11.22
CA THR A 729 -5.01 24.26 10.53
C THR A 729 -3.98 24.27 9.41
N VAL A 730 -2.79 23.71 9.66
CA VAL A 730 -1.72 23.62 8.65
C VAL A 730 -2.10 22.67 7.52
N TYR A 731 -2.64 21.49 7.82
CA TYR A 731 -3.11 20.53 6.81
C TYR A 731 -4.21 21.13 5.93
N LYS A 732 -5.12 21.94 6.48
CA LYS A 732 -6.08 22.67 5.66
C LYS A 732 -5.41 23.60 4.65
N ALA A 733 -4.35 24.31 5.05
CA ALA A 733 -3.59 25.18 4.15
C ALA A 733 -2.82 24.38 3.09
N CYS A 734 -2.27 23.21 3.45
CA CYS A 734 -1.69 22.28 2.47
C CYS A 734 -2.73 21.85 1.43
N LEU A 735 -3.92 21.40 1.87
CA LEU A 735 -5.01 20.98 0.99
C LEU A 735 -5.46 22.09 0.03
N ASP A 736 -5.55 23.33 0.52
CA ASP A 736 -5.88 24.48 -0.31
C ASP A 736 -4.81 24.75 -1.38
N THR A 737 -3.54 24.54 -1.03
CA THR A 737 -2.40 24.68 -1.97
C THR A 737 -2.44 23.57 -3.03
N ILE A 738 -2.71 22.31 -2.63
CA ILE A 738 -2.83 21.18 -3.56
C ILE A 738 -4.01 21.37 -4.53
N ILE A 739 -5.15 21.84 -4.04
CA ILE A 739 -6.31 22.18 -4.89
C ILE A 739 -5.97 23.33 -5.84
N ASP A 740 -5.21 24.34 -5.40
CA ASP A 740 -4.74 25.42 -6.27
C ASP A 740 -3.79 24.93 -7.38
N TRP A 741 -2.94 23.96 -7.09
CA TRP A 741 -2.12 23.28 -8.08
C TRP A 741 -2.93 22.49 -9.11
N ALA A 742 -4.12 22.03 -8.73
CA ALA A 742 -5.04 21.25 -9.55
C ALA A 742 -4.41 19.95 -10.11
N CYS A 743 -3.50 19.35 -9.35
CA CYS A 743 -2.82 18.11 -9.71
C CYS A 743 -3.56 16.85 -9.24
N GLU A 744 -4.53 17.01 -8.33
CA GLU A 744 -5.36 15.91 -7.86
C GLU A 744 -6.81 16.35 -7.68
N ILE A 745 -7.72 15.62 -8.31
CA ILE A 745 -9.15 15.78 -8.16
C ILE A 745 -9.63 14.67 -7.24
N PRO A 746 -10.06 14.98 -6.01
CA PRO A 746 -10.66 13.98 -5.13
C PRO A 746 -11.97 13.50 -5.75
N VAL A 747 -12.23 12.20 -5.80
CA VAL A 747 -13.43 11.66 -6.47
C VAL A 747 -14.41 11.07 -5.47
N TYR A 748 -14.04 9.99 -4.78
CA TYR A 748 -14.96 9.27 -3.92
C TYR A 748 -14.26 8.59 -2.75
N GLN A 749 -15.02 8.33 -1.70
CA GLN A 749 -14.65 7.39 -0.66
C GLN A 749 -15.74 6.31 -0.58
N ARG A 750 -15.35 5.07 -0.85
CA ARG A 750 -16.25 3.91 -0.82
C ARG A 750 -16.39 3.35 0.58
N GLN A 751 -17.47 2.64 0.83
CA GLN A 751 -17.64 1.84 2.03
C GLN A 751 -17.16 0.40 1.82
N ASN A 752 -16.53 -0.15 2.85
CA ASN A 752 -16.31 -1.58 2.99
C ASN A 752 -17.47 -2.18 3.78
N ALA A 753 -17.78 -3.46 3.56
CA ALA A 753 -18.84 -4.16 4.26
C ALA A 753 -18.33 -5.42 4.94
N ILE A 754 -18.69 -5.58 6.20
CA ILE A 754 -18.55 -6.83 6.95
C ILE A 754 -19.95 -7.39 7.16
N VAL A 755 -20.15 -8.64 6.77
CA VAL A 755 -21.45 -9.32 6.93
C VAL A 755 -21.34 -10.41 7.98
N PHE A 756 -22.36 -10.48 8.82
CA PHE A 756 -22.50 -11.46 9.90
C PHE A 756 -23.76 -12.28 9.66
N SER A 757 -23.70 -13.59 9.93
CA SER A 757 -24.91 -14.39 10.05
C SER A 757 -25.67 -13.99 11.31
N THR A 758 -26.80 -13.28 11.15
CA THR A 758 -27.68 -12.92 12.28
C THR A 758 -28.19 -14.16 13.02
N GLU A 759 -28.34 -15.28 12.30
CA GLU A 759 -28.84 -16.53 12.85
C GLU A 759 -27.81 -17.22 13.74
N ARG A 760 -26.51 -17.16 13.39
CA ARG A 760 -25.45 -17.92 14.08
C ARG A 760 -24.57 -17.08 14.97
N VAL A 761 -24.39 -15.80 14.70
CA VAL A 761 -23.61 -14.89 15.54
C VAL A 761 -24.57 -14.10 16.43
N ASN A 762 -24.28 -14.03 17.73
CA ASN A 762 -24.98 -13.11 18.61
C ASN A 762 -24.48 -11.69 18.35
N ILE A 763 -25.21 -10.95 17.53
CA ILE A 763 -24.86 -9.60 17.07
C ILE A 763 -24.67 -8.61 18.24
N ASP A 764 -25.38 -8.79 19.36
CA ASP A 764 -25.23 -7.95 20.55
C ASP A 764 -23.86 -8.12 21.25
N THR A 765 -23.07 -9.11 20.82
CA THR A 765 -21.73 -9.41 21.37
C THR A 765 -20.59 -9.11 20.41
N VAL A 766 -20.91 -8.71 19.18
CA VAL A 766 -19.92 -8.19 18.23
C VAL A 766 -19.49 -6.81 18.70
N THR A 767 -18.24 -6.43 18.39
CA THR A 767 -17.70 -5.09 18.64
C THR A 767 -18.74 -4.02 18.27
N PRO A 768 -19.19 -3.17 19.21
CA PRO A 768 -20.14 -2.11 18.93
C PRO A 768 -19.45 -0.93 18.24
N ASP A 769 -20.20 -0.18 17.42
CA ASP A 769 -19.71 1.01 16.71
C ASP A 769 -18.37 0.74 15.99
N ILE A 770 -18.39 -0.26 15.11
CA ILE A 770 -17.25 -0.61 14.25
C ILE A 770 -16.88 0.61 13.40
N THR A 771 -15.59 0.88 13.31
CA THR A 771 -15.02 1.97 12.51
C THR A 771 -13.87 1.47 11.67
N THR A 772 -13.37 2.34 10.79
CA THR A 772 -12.16 2.13 10.00
C THR A 772 -10.93 1.83 10.86
N PHE A 773 -10.85 2.39 12.08
CA PHE A 773 -9.69 2.26 12.98
C PHE A 773 -9.89 1.24 14.11
N TYR A 774 -11.14 0.82 14.33
CA TYR A 774 -11.51 -0.12 15.39
C TYR A 774 -12.52 -1.12 14.82
N GLY A 775 -11.96 -2.17 14.22
CA GLY A 775 -12.68 -3.18 13.45
C GLY A 775 -13.43 -4.21 14.31
N TRP A 776 -14.18 -5.09 13.65
CA TRP A 776 -14.98 -6.14 14.32
C TRP A 776 -14.15 -7.11 15.17
N MET A 777 -12.86 -7.31 14.84
CA MET A 777 -11.94 -8.17 15.60
C MET A 777 -11.41 -7.53 16.90
N SER A 778 -11.62 -6.23 17.10
CA SER A 778 -11.04 -5.49 18.22
C SER A 778 -11.53 -6.02 19.58
N GLU A 779 -12.78 -6.49 19.65
CA GLU A 779 -13.39 -7.10 20.84
C GLU A 779 -13.86 -8.56 20.57
N ILE A 780 -13.19 -9.29 19.67
CA ILE A 780 -13.60 -10.65 19.24
C ILE A 780 -13.69 -11.66 20.39
N GLU A 781 -12.93 -11.46 21.46
CA GLU A 781 -12.99 -12.27 22.68
C GLU A 781 -14.38 -12.25 23.35
N ASN A 782 -15.17 -11.22 23.07
CA ASN A 782 -16.53 -11.07 23.58
C ASN A 782 -17.60 -11.72 22.70
N THR A 783 -17.31 -11.99 21.43
CA THR A 783 -18.27 -12.49 20.44
C THR A 783 -18.64 -13.95 20.73
N VAL A 784 -19.94 -14.26 20.69
CA VAL A 784 -20.46 -15.62 20.89
C VAL A 784 -21.39 -16.05 19.76
N LEU A 785 -21.49 -17.36 19.57
CA LEU A 785 -22.45 -17.97 18.66
C LEU A 785 -23.81 -18.18 19.33
N ASN A 786 -24.88 -18.19 18.54
CA ASN A 786 -26.21 -18.64 18.94
C ASN A 786 -26.23 -20.18 18.93
N TYR A 787 -26.59 -20.80 20.05
CA TYR A 787 -26.67 -22.25 20.23
C TYR A 787 -28.10 -22.77 20.37
#